data_AF-A0A9X3S747-F1
#
_entry.id   AF-A0A9X3S747-F1
#
_cell.length_a   1.000
_cell.length_b   1.000
_cell.length_c   1.000
_cell.angle_alpha   90.00
_cell.angle_beta   90.00
_cell.angle_gamma   90.00
#
_symmetry.space_group_name_H-M   'P 1'
#
loop_
_entity.id
_entity.type
_entity.pdbx_description
1 polymer ?
#
loop_
_entity_poly.entity_id
_entity_poly.type
_entity_poly.pdbx_seq_one_letter_code
_entity_poly.pdbx_strand_id
1 'polypeptide(L)'
;MTTSFLDAHAALQSRVGYGTLGVGGRLGYEGKDVVVWGQTFEHALSTHAPARVLYHLGGASTRFQCSVAFNDDVAHTSAWADFAVVADGREIAAARGVCAGEPPRALAANIAGAQLLELVVTTTHWDSCHTLWLEPRVDGTLNELPTDTLVDCLGFSKIGVPPALPVAERCIATLVSPGYEQLLDDMLGSVVANGGCPDAQIVVFLLGTSPACEQVVGKYRAIPVRCRPVRPIIIGSKAILYSAARVLPARRILCLDADTLVLDELGPLFGALDVCRPDAILVGRESHEANAFRDLTDALERIYGGQAGDVERILGEADGEGSYPLVLNDGVFAGTREALLALDATLRAMPGTVQWLNERADITWRNQFLFNLALARLGSGVELDPTNNLQTHTAEVEVHDLSLRPEVRWQGRRVRILHSSGNGRHRHPQLRGLYGDVAEPIVGPGDGDGYAQFLAALRPWLGRHGVPGLAQTFYGAQDGQGAPPRDPSTFPVLALLHYVIRASGCVRVFETGTANGVSAACMAAAVAHRPGGRVVTYDTHVYPGAEQLWSALPESMRGALEPRRGDSLAGLRAALDAGERYDAALLDSVHTEEHLWAEFELATQLVRPGAPILAHDWRWLEGIQRALDRIAAAGYGIVRLLGPGAVEEERGLGLALIENRS
;
A
#
# COMPACT_ATOMS: atom_id res chain seq x y z
N MET A 1 18.85 28.13 -26.38
CA MET A 1 17.98 27.14 -25.70
C MET A 1 17.34 27.87 -24.54
N THR A 2 16.01 27.83 -24.42
CA THR A 2 15.29 28.36 -23.25
C THR A 2 15.65 27.53 -22.02
N THR A 3 15.66 28.14 -20.85
CA THR A 3 15.92 27.47 -19.56
C THR A 3 14.61 27.41 -18.80
N SER A 4 14.32 26.27 -18.18
CA SER A 4 13.07 26.04 -17.47
C SER A 4 13.33 25.57 -16.04
N PHE A 5 12.77 26.27 -15.04
CA PHE A 5 12.86 25.89 -13.63
C PHE A 5 11.84 24.81 -13.27
N LEU A 6 12.24 23.75 -12.58
CA LEU A 6 11.40 22.61 -12.25
C LEU A 6 10.29 22.95 -11.23
N ASP A 7 10.45 23.99 -10.43
CA ASP A 7 9.43 24.43 -9.48
C ASP A 7 8.26 25.19 -10.14
N ALA A 8 8.42 25.61 -11.40
CA ALA A 8 7.35 26.15 -12.23
C ALA A 8 6.50 25.06 -12.92
N HIS A 9 6.84 23.77 -12.73
CA HIS A 9 6.17 22.65 -13.37
C HIS A 9 5.58 21.68 -12.34
N ALA A 10 4.44 21.08 -12.69
CA ALA A 10 3.85 20.04 -11.88
C ALA A 10 4.71 18.76 -11.95
N ALA A 11 5.16 18.29 -10.80
CA ALA A 11 5.78 16.97 -10.68
C ALA A 11 4.74 15.87 -10.98
N LEU A 12 5.15 14.78 -11.62
CA LEU A 12 4.35 13.56 -11.74
C LEU A 12 4.06 12.93 -10.38
N GLN A 13 5.05 13.01 -9.49
CA GLN A 13 4.97 12.50 -8.12
C GLN A 13 5.89 13.34 -7.23
N SER A 14 5.45 13.61 -6.00
CA SER A 14 6.30 14.20 -4.96
C SER A 14 6.06 13.52 -3.63
N ARG A 15 7.14 13.12 -2.96
CA ARG A 15 7.16 12.64 -1.58
C ARG A 15 8.18 13.46 -0.81
N VAL A 16 7.77 14.01 0.31
CA VAL A 16 8.61 14.76 1.25
C VAL A 16 8.47 14.12 2.65
N GLY A 17 9.46 14.32 3.49
CA GLY A 17 9.52 13.79 4.85
C GLY A 17 8.65 14.56 5.85
N TYR A 18 8.37 15.83 5.57
CA TYR A 18 7.53 16.70 6.39
C TYR A 18 6.85 17.79 5.55
N GLY A 19 5.63 18.18 5.93
CA GLY A 19 4.86 19.23 5.25
C GLY A 19 4.47 18.87 3.81
N THR A 20 4.42 19.89 2.95
CA THR A 20 4.20 19.74 1.50
C THR A 20 5.47 20.10 0.74
N LEU A 21 5.56 19.67 -0.52
CA LEU A 21 6.62 20.14 -1.42
C LEU A 21 6.53 21.67 -1.55
N GLY A 22 7.54 22.38 -1.08
CA GLY A 22 7.63 23.82 -1.27
C GLY A 22 8.12 24.16 -2.68
N VAL A 23 7.46 25.13 -3.32
CA VAL A 23 7.76 25.62 -4.68
C VAL A 23 7.73 27.15 -4.69
N GLY A 24 8.34 27.80 -5.69
CA GLY A 24 8.27 29.25 -5.84
C GLY A 24 8.86 30.01 -4.66
N GLY A 25 9.96 29.49 -4.12
CA GLY A 25 10.66 30.11 -2.98
C GLY A 25 10.01 29.90 -1.61
N ARG A 26 8.98 29.05 -1.51
CA ARG A 26 8.33 28.70 -0.24
C ARG A 26 8.82 27.36 0.29
N LEU A 27 8.80 27.23 1.61
CA LEU A 27 9.24 26.01 2.28
C LEU A 27 8.21 24.88 2.34
N GLY A 28 6.93 25.18 2.09
CA GLY A 28 5.85 24.17 2.10
C GLY A 28 5.26 23.87 3.48
N TYR A 29 5.61 24.64 4.51
CA TYR A 29 5.03 24.63 5.86
C TYR A 29 5.13 26.03 6.50
N GLU A 30 4.24 26.33 7.45
CA GLU A 30 4.27 27.53 8.31
C GLU A 30 4.38 28.90 7.60
N GLY A 31 4.15 28.96 6.28
CA GLY A 31 4.27 30.18 5.49
C GLY A 31 5.70 30.73 5.37
N LYS A 32 6.74 29.92 5.62
CA LYS A 32 8.15 30.32 5.60
C LYS A 32 8.74 30.32 4.17
N ASP A 33 9.76 31.15 3.99
CA ASP A 33 10.49 31.34 2.73
C ASP A 33 11.81 30.56 2.69
N VAL A 34 12.24 30.23 1.48
CA VAL A 34 13.55 29.62 1.22
C VAL A 34 14.64 30.68 1.33
N VAL A 35 15.46 30.56 2.37
CA VAL A 35 16.59 31.43 2.68
C VAL A 35 17.84 30.58 2.88
N VAL A 36 18.90 30.90 2.15
CA VAL A 36 20.20 30.24 2.29
C VAL A 36 21.30 31.29 2.32
N TRP A 37 22.11 31.30 3.37
CA TRP A 37 23.16 32.30 3.62
C TRP A 37 22.64 33.74 3.59
N GLY A 38 21.44 33.96 4.14
CA GLY A 38 20.76 35.25 4.19
C GLY A 38 20.15 35.71 2.85
N GLN A 39 20.23 34.88 1.80
CA GLN A 39 19.65 35.17 0.49
C GLN A 39 18.34 34.40 0.29
N THR A 40 17.30 35.10 -0.14
CA THR A 40 16.03 34.49 -0.56
C THR A 40 16.13 33.97 -1.99
N PHE A 41 15.49 32.82 -2.26
CA PHE A 41 15.44 32.22 -3.59
C PHE A 41 14.00 32.20 -4.11
N GLU A 42 13.76 32.80 -5.28
CA GLU A 42 12.43 32.79 -5.93
C GLU A 42 12.11 31.43 -6.57
N HIS A 43 13.15 30.71 -7.01
CA HIS A 43 13.03 29.38 -7.62
C HIS A 43 13.71 28.33 -6.76
N ALA A 44 12.92 27.45 -6.15
CA ALA A 44 13.42 26.38 -5.30
C ALA A 44 12.39 25.27 -5.11
N LEU A 45 12.89 24.04 -4.92
CA LEU A 45 12.11 22.94 -4.38
C LEU A 45 12.56 22.68 -2.95
N SER A 46 11.65 22.90 -1.99
CA SER A 46 11.85 22.55 -0.59
C SER A 46 11.28 21.17 -0.30
N THR A 47 12.16 20.21 -0.06
CA THR A 47 11.82 18.78 -0.13
C THR A 47 11.76 18.06 1.21
N HIS A 48 12.22 18.66 2.32
CA HIS A 48 12.16 18.06 3.67
C HIS A 48 12.60 16.59 3.71
N ALA A 49 13.90 16.31 3.79
CA ALA A 49 14.37 14.95 3.55
C ALA A 49 13.88 13.96 4.64
N PRO A 50 13.63 12.68 4.29
CA PRO A 50 13.86 12.04 2.99
C PRO A 50 12.79 12.38 1.94
N ALA A 51 13.20 12.52 0.68
CA ALA A 51 12.33 13.01 -0.38
C ALA A 51 12.59 12.39 -1.75
N ARG A 52 11.55 12.39 -2.60
CA ARG A 52 11.59 11.97 -4.01
C ARG A 52 10.64 12.86 -4.82
N VAL A 53 11.12 13.51 -5.88
CA VAL A 53 10.29 14.32 -6.79
C VAL A 53 10.54 13.89 -8.23
N LEU A 54 9.50 13.49 -8.93
CA LEU A 54 9.56 12.91 -10.28
C LEU A 54 8.98 13.86 -11.33
N TYR A 55 9.71 14.08 -12.41
CA TYR A 55 9.31 14.90 -13.56
C TYR A 55 9.38 14.09 -14.86
N HIS A 56 8.50 14.44 -15.80
CA HIS A 56 8.57 13.97 -17.17
C HIS A 56 9.37 14.95 -18.01
N LEU A 57 10.44 14.48 -18.66
CA LEU A 57 11.28 15.25 -19.57
C LEU A 57 10.90 15.04 -21.05
N GLY A 58 10.35 13.87 -21.39
CA GLY A 58 9.97 13.51 -22.76
C GLY A 58 11.14 13.48 -23.75
N GLY A 59 12.38 13.29 -23.28
CA GLY A 59 13.59 13.18 -24.11
C GLY A 59 14.10 14.49 -24.73
N ALA A 60 13.45 15.62 -24.48
CA ALA A 60 13.76 16.91 -25.13
C ALA A 60 14.92 17.68 -24.46
N SER A 61 15.08 17.52 -23.14
CA SER A 61 16.14 18.16 -22.37
C SER A 61 17.44 17.36 -22.45
N THR A 62 18.57 18.06 -22.46
CA THR A 62 19.91 17.46 -22.50
C THR A 62 20.73 17.73 -21.23
N ARG A 63 20.35 18.72 -20.43
CA ARG A 63 21.11 19.13 -19.24
C ARG A 63 20.22 19.52 -18.08
N PHE A 64 20.50 18.95 -16.91
CA PHE A 64 19.98 19.37 -15.62
C PHE A 64 21.04 20.16 -14.84
N GLN A 65 20.63 21.19 -14.10
CA GLN A 65 21.47 21.97 -13.18
C GLN A 65 20.69 22.40 -11.94
N CYS A 66 21.34 22.41 -10.79
CA CYS A 66 20.81 23.01 -9.57
C CYS A 66 21.96 23.31 -8.58
N SER A 67 21.64 23.92 -7.45
CA SER A 67 22.46 23.85 -6.26
C SER A 67 21.67 23.18 -5.13
N VAL A 68 22.33 22.39 -4.29
CA VAL A 68 21.68 21.74 -3.14
C VAL A 68 22.17 22.35 -1.84
N ALA A 69 21.25 22.53 -0.90
CA ALA A 69 21.51 23.20 0.37
C ALA A 69 20.49 22.82 1.45
N PHE A 70 20.67 23.42 2.62
CA PHE A 70 19.68 23.46 3.69
C PHE A 70 19.20 24.90 3.87
N ASN A 71 17.96 25.06 4.34
CA ASN A 71 17.43 26.36 4.72
C ASN A 71 18.13 26.90 5.98
N ASP A 72 18.23 28.21 6.11
CA ASP A 72 18.93 28.88 7.22
C ASP A 72 18.23 28.72 8.58
N ASP A 73 16.95 28.33 8.60
CA ASP A 73 16.25 28.01 9.85
C ASP A 73 16.68 26.66 10.46
N VAL A 74 17.59 25.94 9.80
CA VAL A 74 18.26 24.75 10.32
C VAL A 74 19.56 25.13 11.00
N ALA A 75 19.71 24.77 12.28
CA ALA A 75 20.95 25.02 13.02
C ALA A 75 22.17 24.39 12.31
N HIS A 76 23.27 25.14 12.20
CA HIS A 76 24.48 24.67 11.52
C HIS A 76 24.94 23.30 12.04
N THR A 77 25.33 22.40 11.14
CA THR A 77 25.81 21.03 11.40
C THR A 77 24.83 20.07 12.10
N SER A 78 23.57 20.48 12.36
CA SER A 78 22.59 19.62 13.05
C SER A 78 21.96 18.57 12.14
N ALA A 79 21.94 18.82 10.83
CA ALA A 79 21.36 17.95 9.82
C ALA A 79 22.32 17.77 8.64
N TRP A 80 22.19 16.62 7.96
CA TRP A 80 22.92 16.34 6.72
C TRP A 80 22.06 15.51 5.78
N ALA A 81 22.31 15.59 4.48
CA ALA A 81 21.60 14.80 3.48
C ALA A 81 22.47 14.50 2.26
N ASP A 82 22.13 13.42 1.59
CA ASP A 82 22.62 13.07 0.26
C ASP A 82 21.56 13.46 -0.76
N PHE A 83 21.98 14.15 -1.81
CA PHE A 83 21.15 14.51 -2.94
C PHE A 83 21.58 13.68 -4.15
N ALA A 84 20.64 13.09 -4.86
CA ALA A 84 20.87 12.32 -6.07
C ALA A 84 19.90 12.73 -7.17
N VAL A 85 20.43 12.85 -8.39
CA VAL A 85 19.68 13.06 -9.63
C VAL A 85 19.64 11.72 -10.34
N VAL A 86 18.44 11.21 -10.57
CA VAL A 86 18.19 9.90 -11.18
C VAL A 86 17.46 10.12 -12.50
N ALA A 87 17.97 9.60 -13.61
CA ALA A 87 17.30 9.62 -14.89
C ALA A 87 16.97 8.19 -15.32
N ASP A 88 15.70 7.93 -15.66
CA ASP A 88 15.19 6.60 -16.05
C ASP A 88 15.67 5.46 -15.13
N GLY A 89 15.63 5.71 -13.81
CA GLY A 89 16.03 4.75 -12.78
C GLY A 89 17.54 4.62 -12.52
N ARG A 90 18.38 5.42 -13.18
CA ARG A 90 19.85 5.42 -12.99
C ARG A 90 20.32 6.72 -12.36
N GLU A 91 21.09 6.63 -11.29
CA GLU A 91 21.75 7.80 -10.70
C GLU A 91 22.79 8.36 -11.67
N ILE A 92 22.66 9.64 -12.03
CA ILE A 92 23.51 10.33 -13.01
C ILE A 92 24.31 11.48 -12.40
N ALA A 93 23.93 11.96 -11.21
CA ALA A 93 24.72 12.91 -10.42
C ALA A 93 24.33 12.81 -8.93
N ALA A 94 25.25 13.12 -8.03
CA ALA A 94 24.97 13.17 -6.60
C ALA A 94 25.87 14.14 -5.85
N ALA A 95 25.34 14.69 -4.74
CA ALA A 95 26.09 15.41 -3.73
C ALA A 95 25.85 14.71 -2.39
N ARG A 96 26.89 14.07 -1.86
CA ARG A 96 26.81 13.28 -0.62
C ARG A 96 27.27 14.09 0.59
N GLY A 97 26.65 13.86 1.74
CA GLY A 97 27.01 14.48 3.01
C GLY A 97 26.91 15.99 2.99
N VAL A 98 25.86 16.55 2.36
CA VAL A 98 25.57 17.99 2.39
C VAL A 98 25.10 18.34 3.79
N CYS A 99 25.78 19.25 4.48
CA CYS A 99 25.50 19.60 5.87
C CYS A 99 24.76 20.93 6.01
N ALA A 100 23.92 21.06 7.04
CA ALA A 100 23.23 22.30 7.34
C ALA A 100 24.22 23.46 7.56
N GLY A 101 23.99 24.57 6.86
CA GLY A 101 24.78 25.79 6.97
C GLY A 101 26.13 25.79 6.26
N GLU A 102 26.42 24.77 5.46
CA GLU A 102 27.53 24.84 4.49
C GLU A 102 27.12 25.65 3.24
N PRO A 103 28.07 26.09 2.40
CA PRO A 103 27.76 26.74 1.12
C PRO A 103 27.01 25.80 0.16
N PRO A 104 26.04 26.29 -0.64
CA PRO A 104 25.33 25.47 -1.62
C PRO A 104 26.28 24.71 -2.56
N ARG A 105 26.02 23.42 -2.78
CA ARG A 105 26.81 22.60 -3.70
C ARG A 105 26.14 22.49 -5.06
N ALA A 106 26.85 22.86 -6.11
CA ALA A 106 26.34 22.75 -7.47
C ALA A 106 26.23 21.28 -7.91
N LEU A 107 25.13 20.94 -8.57
CA LEU A 107 24.94 19.69 -9.29
C LEU A 107 24.60 19.97 -10.74
N ALA A 108 25.16 19.15 -11.63
CA ALA A 108 24.82 19.16 -13.04
C ALA A 108 24.87 17.74 -13.58
N ALA A 109 23.96 17.41 -14.49
CA ALA A 109 23.89 16.08 -15.08
C ALA A 109 23.51 16.15 -16.56
N ASN A 110 24.00 15.17 -17.34
CA ASN A 110 23.55 14.95 -18.72
C ASN A 110 22.27 14.10 -18.68
N ILE A 111 21.19 14.62 -19.23
CA ILE A 111 19.86 14.00 -19.29
C ILE A 111 19.39 13.79 -20.73
N ALA A 112 20.31 13.84 -21.70
CA ALA A 112 19.97 13.68 -23.12
C ALA A 112 19.22 12.36 -23.37
N GLY A 113 18.02 12.49 -23.93
CA GLY A 113 17.13 11.36 -24.23
C GLY A 113 16.37 10.78 -23.04
N ALA A 114 16.61 11.28 -21.82
CA ALA A 114 15.94 10.80 -20.63
C ALA A 114 14.43 11.08 -20.68
N GLN A 115 13.61 10.11 -20.29
CA GLN A 115 12.15 10.27 -20.25
C GLN A 115 11.70 10.82 -18.91
N LEU A 116 12.31 10.35 -17.83
CA LEU A 116 12.00 10.71 -16.45
C LEU A 116 13.23 11.29 -15.76
N LEU A 117 12.99 12.31 -14.94
CA LEU A 117 13.97 12.88 -14.02
C LEU A 117 13.43 12.81 -12.61
N GLU A 118 14.19 12.18 -11.73
CA GLU A 118 13.87 12.06 -10.32
C GLU A 118 14.94 12.75 -9.46
N LEU A 119 14.48 13.59 -8.53
CA LEU A 119 15.29 14.26 -7.53
C LEU A 119 15.10 13.54 -6.20
N VAL A 120 16.15 12.88 -5.72
CA VAL A 120 16.11 12.06 -4.51
C VAL A 120 16.95 12.72 -3.43
N VAL A 121 16.41 12.81 -2.22
CA VAL A 121 17.15 13.25 -1.04
C VAL A 121 17.05 12.17 0.04
N THR A 122 18.19 11.63 0.47
CA THR A 122 18.26 10.66 1.55
C THR A 122 19.01 11.26 2.73
N THR A 123 18.55 10.96 3.94
CA THR A 123 19.20 11.41 5.16
C THR A 123 19.01 10.38 6.25
N THR A 124 19.96 10.30 7.19
CA THR A 124 19.79 9.57 8.45
C THR A 124 19.35 10.48 9.61
N HIS A 125 19.26 11.80 9.35
CA HIS A 125 18.95 12.88 10.29
C HIS A 125 17.83 13.75 9.70
N TRP A 126 16.59 13.31 9.92
CA TRP A 126 15.38 13.92 9.35
C TRP A 126 14.81 15.08 10.18
N ASP A 127 15.20 15.19 11.46
CA ASP A 127 14.72 16.25 12.35
C ASP A 127 15.22 17.61 11.85
N SER A 128 14.28 18.54 11.61
CA SER A 128 14.55 19.86 11.03
C SER A 128 15.36 19.81 9.72
N CYS A 129 15.15 18.78 8.89
CA CYS A 129 15.94 18.54 7.68
C CYS A 129 15.37 19.28 6.46
N HIS A 130 15.43 20.61 6.49
CA HIS A 130 14.86 21.50 5.48
C HIS A 130 15.76 21.57 4.24
N THR A 131 15.81 20.46 3.50
CA THR A 131 16.62 20.28 2.29
C THR A 131 16.02 21.01 1.10
N LEU A 132 16.90 21.61 0.30
CA LEU A 132 16.55 22.49 -0.79
C LEU A 132 17.26 22.08 -2.07
N TRP A 133 16.52 22.04 -3.16
CA TRP A 133 17.06 22.16 -4.52
C TRP A 133 16.87 23.61 -4.94
N LEU A 134 17.93 24.39 -4.98
CA LEU A 134 17.97 25.79 -5.38
C LEU A 134 18.09 25.90 -6.89
N GLU A 135 17.22 26.71 -7.49
CA GLU A 135 17.16 26.97 -8.93
C GLU A 135 17.25 25.72 -9.82
N PRO A 136 16.54 24.61 -9.51
CA PRO A 136 16.64 23.39 -10.29
C PRO A 136 16.07 23.65 -11.67
N ARG A 137 16.89 23.46 -12.70
CA ARG A 137 16.58 23.85 -14.07
C ARG A 137 17.03 22.82 -15.08
N VAL A 138 16.31 22.77 -16.18
CA VAL A 138 16.68 22.02 -17.39
C VAL A 138 16.78 22.95 -18.59
N ASP A 139 17.51 22.52 -19.61
CA ASP A 139 17.47 23.16 -20.93
C ASP A 139 16.22 22.74 -21.72
N GLY A 140 15.77 23.65 -22.57
CA GLY A 140 14.49 23.53 -23.28
C GLY A 140 13.29 23.89 -22.40
N THR A 141 12.11 23.79 -23.00
CA THR A 141 10.85 23.76 -22.26
C THR A 141 10.60 22.31 -21.90
N LEU A 142 10.24 22.01 -20.64
CA LEU A 142 9.62 20.71 -20.38
C LEU A 142 8.41 20.61 -21.31
N ASN A 143 8.29 19.51 -22.05
CA ASN A 143 7.08 19.27 -22.82
C ASN A 143 5.92 19.18 -21.82
N GLU A 144 5.12 20.24 -21.71
CA GLU A 144 3.73 20.06 -21.36
C GLU A 144 3.18 19.09 -22.42
N LEU A 145 2.80 17.91 -21.97
CA LEU A 145 2.38 16.82 -22.85
C LEU A 145 1.37 17.34 -23.89
N PRO A 146 1.62 17.15 -25.20
CA PRO A 146 0.55 16.69 -26.06
C PRO A 146 0.09 15.38 -25.41
N THR A 147 -1.07 15.44 -24.77
CA THR A 147 -1.70 14.25 -24.23
C THR A 147 -2.05 13.41 -25.45
N ASP A 148 -1.38 12.26 -25.63
CA ASP A 148 -2.07 11.18 -26.33
C ASP A 148 -3.39 11.02 -25.59
N THR A 149 -4.47 11.45 -26.23
CA THR A 149 -5.80 11.37 -25.64
C THR A 149 -6.51 10.19 -26.24
N LEU A 150 -6.98 9.33 -25.38
CA LEU A 150 -7.90 8.25 -25.68
C LEU A 150 -9.32 8.76 -25.43
N VAL A 151 -10.25 8.56 -26.37
CA VAL A 151 -11.67 8.75 -26.07
C VAL A 151 -12.20 7.49 -25.40
N ASP A 152 -12.93 7.59 -24.28
CA ASP A 152 -13.53 6.41 -23.64
C ASP A 152 -14.49 5.66 -24.59
N CYS A 153 -14.81 4.40 -24.28
CA CYS A 153 -15.55 3.53 -25.18
C CYS A 153 -16.97 4.00 -25.51
N LEU A 154 -17.56 4.89 -24.71
CA LEU A 154 -18.89 5.47 -24.95
C LEU A 154 -18.84 6.93 -25.42
N GLY A 155 -17.64 7.52 -25.49
CA GLY A 155 -17.41 8.86 -26.03
C GLY A 155 -17.91 9.98 -25.13
N PHE A 156 -17.84 9.81 -23.81
CA PHE A 156 -18.15 10.87 -22.84
C PHE A 156 -16.99 11.84 -22.64
N SER A 157 -15.74 11.37 -22.74
CA SER A 157 -14.54 12.03 -22.24
C SER A 157 -13.29 11.65 -23.03
N LYS A 158 -12.34 12.58 -23.08
CA LYS A 158 -10.95 12.35 -23.48
C LYS A 158 -10.12 12.06 -22.24
N ILE A 159 -9.50 10.90 -22.19
CA ILE A 159 -8.59 10.44 -21.15
C ILE A 159 -7.17 10.81 -21.59
N GLY A 160 -6.46 11.60 -20.80
CA GLY A 160 -5.04 11.83 -21.01
C GLY A 160 -4.26 10.56 -20.67
N VAL A 161 -3.51 10.02 -21.62
CA VAL A 161 -2.64 8.87 -21.39
C VAL A 161 -1.34 9.38 -20.75
N PRO A 162 -1.03 9.03 -19.49
CA PRO A 162 0.22 9.44 -18.87
C PRO A 162 1.38 8.73 -19.58
N PRO A 163 2.48 9.43 -19.88
CA PRO A 163 3.69 8.78 -20.37
C PRO A 163 4.25 7.88 -19.25
N ALA A 164 4.26 6.57 -19.48
CA ALA A 164 4.90 5.57 -18.63
C ALA A 164 4.41 5.49 -17.16
N LEU A 165 3.19 5.00 -16.96
CA LEU A 165 2.79 4.50 -15.63
C LEU A 165 3.62 3.26 -15.25
N PRO A 166 4.04 3.11 -13.98
CA PRO A 166 4.70 1.89 -13.50
C PRO A 166 3.81 0.66 -13.71
N VAL A 167 4.41 -0.44 -14.19
CA VAL A 167 3.70 -1.73 -14.27
C VAL A 167 3.39 -2.21 -12.85
N ALA A 168 2.15 -2.61 -12.61
CA ALA A 168 1.69 -3.06 -11.29
C ALA A 168 1.03 -4.44 -11.33
N GLU A 169 1.17 -5.22 -10.26
CA GLU A 169 0.46 -6.49 -10.11
C GLU A 169 -1.03 -6.29 -9.82
N ARG A 170 -1.37 -5.21 -9.10
CA ARG A 170 -2.73 -4.85 -8.71
C ARG A 170 -2.91 -3.34 -8.86
N CYS A 171 -4.06 -2.93 -9.36
CA CYS A 171 -4.46 -1.54 -9.46
C CYS A 171 -5.89 -1.37 -8.97
N ILE A 172 -6.13 -0.31 -8.19
CA ILE A 172 -7.46 0.17 -7.83
C ILE A 172 -7.68 1.46 -8.62
N ALA A 173 -8.71 1.48 -9.45
CA ALA A 173 -9.06 2.59 -10.32
C ALA A 173 -10.40 3.19 -9.90
N THR A 174 -10.47 4.52 -9.86
CA THR A 174 -11.71 5.25 -9.60
C THR A 174 -11.81 6.52 -10.42
N LEU A 175 -12.98 7.14 -10.44
CA LEU A 175 -13.28 8.37 -11.17
C LEU A 175 -13.92 9.38 -10.22
N VAL A 176 -13.52 10.64 -10.34
CA VAL A 176 -14.17 11.75 -9.65
C VAL A 176 -14.43 12.91 -10.61
N SER A 177 -15.46 13.71 -10.30
CA SER A 177 -15.73 14.99 -10.94
C SER A 177 -16.02 16.06 -9.88
N PRO A 178 -15.94 17.36 -10.21
CA PRO A 178 -16.17 18.43 -9.23
C PRO A 178 -17.49 18.26 -8.47
N GLY A 179 -17.48 18.49 -7.16
CA GLY A 179 -18.62 18.32 -6.25
C GLY A 179 -18.74 16.94 -5.60
N TYR A 180 -17.85 16.01 -5.94
CA TYR A 180 -17.80 14.64 -5.38
C TYR A 180 -16.52 14.40 -4.55
N GLU A 181 -15.81 15.45 -4.16
CA GLU A 181 -14.53 15.38 -3.48
C GLU A 181 -14.63 14.65 -2.14
N GLN A 182 -15.68 14.94 -1.36
CA GLN A 182 -15.89 14.29 -0.07
C GLN A 182 -16.12 12.77 -0.21
N LEU A 183 -16.83 12.35 -1.26
CA LEU A 183 -17.06 10.93 -1.53
C LEU A 183 -15.75 10.25 -1.95
N LEU A 184 -14.96 10.89 -2.81
CA LEU A 184 -13.61 10.41 -3.15
C LEU A 184 -12.73 10.29 -1.91
N ASP A 185 -12.76 11.30 -1.03
CA ASP A 185 -11.95 11.35 0.19
C ASP A 185 -12.29 10.17 1.12
N ASP A 186 -13.58 9.96 1.39
CA ASP A 186 -14.05 8.81 2.17
C ASP A 186 -13.71 7.47 1.50
N MET A 187 -13.89 7.35 0.18
CA MET A 187 -13.61 6.11 -0.54
C MET A 187 -12.12 5.77 -0.50
N LEU A 188 -11.24 6.69 -0.89
CA LEU A 188 -9.79 6.48 -0.85
C LEU A 188 -9.30 6.24 0.58
N GLY A 189 -9.86 6.99 1.54
CA GLY A 189 -9.63 6.79 2.95
C GLY A 189 -9.99 5.39 3.41
N SER A 190 -11.14 4.86 3.00
CA SER A 190 -11.58 3.50 3.33
C SER A 190 -10.72 2.42 2.67
N VAL A 191 -10.25 2.64 1.42
CA VAL A 191 -9.31 1.74 0.73
C VAL A 191 -7.99 1.67 1.50
N VAL A 192 -7.42 2.82 1.86
CA VAL A 192 -6.18 2.89 2.65
C VAL A 192 -6.39 2.33 4.07
N ALA A 193 -7.58 2.53 4.64
CA ALA A 193 -7.93 2.14 5.99
C ALA A 193 -8.31 0.65 6.14
N ASN A 194 -8.77 -0.04 5.11
CA ASN A 194 -9.28 -1.41 5.27
C ASN A 194 -8.87 -2.34 4.14
N GLY A 195 -8.36 -1.83 3.03
CA GLY A 195 -8.18 -2.61 1.80
C GLY A 195 -7.10 -3.68 1.85
N GLY A 196 -6.16 -3.64 2.79
CA GLY A 196 -5.17 -4.71 2.99
C GLY A 196 -4.27 -5.00 1.78
N CYS A 197 -4.10 -4.05 0.86
CA CYS A 197 -3.34 -4.21 -0.38
C CYS A 197 -2.38 -3.04 -0.63
N PRO A 198 -1.34 -2.88 0.22
CA PRO A 198 -0.39 -1.76 0.10
C PRO A 198 0.44 -1.78 -1.19
N ASP A 199 0.46 -2.92 -1.89
CA ASP A 199 1.09 -3.12 -3.20
C ASP A 199 0.23 -2.62 -4.37
N ALA A 200 -1.06 -2.36 -4.14
CA ALA A 200 -1.96 -1.90 -5.19
C ALA A 200 -1.68 -0.44 -5.56
N GLN A 201 -1.49 -0.20 -6.86
CA GLN A 201 -1.44 1.16 -7.39
C GLN A 201 -2.85 1.78 -7.34
N ILE A 202 -2.99 2.95 -6.73
CA ILE A 202 -4.27 3.67 -6.70
C ILE A 202 -4.25 4.74 -7.79
N VAL A 203 -5.22 4.68 -8.71
CA VAL A 203 -5.34 5.62 -9.83
C VAL A 203 -6.71 6.30 -9.80
N VAL A 204 -6.69 7.63 -9.90
CA VAL A 204 -7.89 8.46 -9.91
C VAL A 204 -7.99 9.17 -11.25
N PHE A 205 -9.02 8.83 -12.03
CA PHE A 205 -9.42 9.58 -13.20
C PHE A 205 -10.09 10.88 -12.75
N LEU A 206 -9.50 12.02 -13.07
CA LEU A 206 -9.99 13.36 -12.73
C LEU A 206 -10.77 13.92 -13.91
N LEU A 207 -12.10 13.86 -13.86
CA LEU A 207 -12.96 14.38 -14.94
C LEU A 207 -13.29 15.85 -14.73
N GLY A 208 -12.67 16.70 -15.54
CA GLY A 208 -12.72 18.15 -15.40
C GLY A 208 -11.60 18.68 -14.50
N THR A 209 -11.74 19.92 -14.04
CA THR A 209 -10.73 20.60 -13.20
C THR A 209 -11.34 20.90 -11.84
N SER A 210 -10.78 20.32 -10.77
CA SER A 210 -11.14 20.62 -9.38
C SER A 210 -9.88 20.60 -8.51
N PRO A 211 -9.44 21.75 -7.95
CA PRO A 211 -8.35 21.78 -6.99
C PRO A 211 -8.63 20.92 -5.75
N ALA A 212 -9.89 20.81 -5.32
CA ALA A 212 -10.27 20.00 -4.18
C ALA A 212 -10.13 18.50 -4.48
N CYS A 213 -10.49 18.03 -5.70
CA CYS A 213 -10.18 16.67 -6.12
C CYS A 213 -8.67 16.40 -6.12
N GLU A 214 -7.87 17.31 -6.67
CA GLU A 214 -6.40 17.17 -6.74
C GLU A 214 -5.78 17.13 -5.32
N GLN A 215 -6.32 17.90 -4.37
CA GLN A 215 -5.91 17.83 -2.96
C GLN A 215 -6.19 16.45 -2.35
N VAL A 216 -7.37 15.88 -2.58
CA VAL A 216 -7.72 14.53 -2.11
C VAL A 216 -6.81 13.47 -2.75
N VAL A 217 -6.55 13.56 -4.06
CA VAL A 217 -5.58 12.67 -4.74
C VAL A 217 -4.20 12.75 -4.08
N GLY A 218 -3.72 13.96 -3.80
CA GLY A 218 -2.46 14.21 -3.10
C GLY A 218 -2.42 13.60 -1.69
N LYS A 219 -3.50 13.80 -0.91
CA LYS A 219 -3.67 13.25 0.46
C LYS A 219 -3.40 11.75 0.53
N TYR A 220 -3.92 10.99 -0.45
CA TYR A 220 -3.77 9.53 -0.49
C TYR A 220 -2.64 9.03 -1.40
N ARG A 221 -1.81 9.94 -1.93
CA ARG A 221 -0.71 9.61 -2.87
C ARG A 221 -1.19 8.79 -4.08
N ALA A 222 -2.42 8.98 -4.50
CA ALA A 222 -2.96 8.34 -5.69
C ALA A 222 -2.41 9.00 -6.95
N ILE A 223 -2.41 8.25 -8.06
CA ILE A 223 -1.92 8.75 -9.34
C ILE A 223 -3.08 9.42 -10.10
N PRO A 224 -2.96 10.71 -10.44
CA PRO A 224 -3.99 11.39 -11.23
C PRO A 224 -3.89 11.02 -12.71
N VAL A 225 -5.02 10.66 -13.31
CA VAL A 225 -5.19 10.58 -14.78
C VAL A 225 -6.19 11.64 -15.19
N ARG A 226 -5.74 12.68 -15.88
CA ARG A 226 -6.60 13.83 -16.22
C ARG A 226 -7.51 13.52 -17.40
N CYS A 227 -8.80 13.75 -17.21
CA CYS A 227 -9.85 13.52 -18.18
C CYS A 227 -10.58 14.83 -18.50
N ARG A 228 -10.77 15.10 -19.80
CA ARG A 228 -11.56 16.23 -20.27
C ARG A 228 -12.94 15.75 -20.74
N PRO A 229 -14.05 16.30 -20.23
CA PRO A 229 -15.37 15.95 -20.74
C PRO A 229 -15.53 16.39 -22.20
N VAL A 230 -16.10 15.50 -23.01
CA VAL A 230 -16.57 15.78 -24.38
C VAL A 230 -18.08 16.06 -24.38
N ARG A 231 -18.80 15.45 -23.43
CA ARG A 231 -20.24 15.64 -23.18
C ARG A 231 -20.47 16.22 -21.77
N PRO A 232 -21.68 16.72 -21.44
CA PRO A 232 -22.00 17.08 -20.07
C PRO A 232 -21.70 15.94 -19.09
N ILE A 233 -21.15 16.27 -17.93
CA ILE A 233 -20.84 15.29 -16.88
C ILE A 233 -22.15 14.78 -16.30
N ILE A 234 -22.38 13.47 -16.41
CA ILE A 234 -23.55 12.76 -15.91
C ILE A 234 -23.10 11.44 -15.28
N ILE A 235 -24.02 10.68 -14.67
CA ILE A 235 -23.69 9.36 -14.09
C ILE A 235 -22.97 8.47 -15.11
N GLY A 236 -23.41 8.47 -16.36
CA GLY A 236 -22.77 7.69 -17.43
C GLY A 236 -21.36 8.08 -17.82
N SER A 237 -20.82 9.20 -17.32
CA SER A 237 -19.40 9.54 -17.48
C SER A 237 -18.47 8.53 -16.79
N LYS A 238 -18.99 7.65 -15.92
CA LYS A 238 -18.31 6.48 -15.36
C LYS A 238 -17.73 5.52 -16.41
N ALA A 239 -18.20 5.59 -17.65
CA ALA A 239 -17.67 4.82 -18.78
C ALA A 239 -16.15 4.98 -19.00
N ILE A 240 -15.54 6.04 -18.46
CA ILE A 240 -14.07 6.17 -18.39
C ILE A 240 -13.43 4.91 -17.76
N LEU A 241 -14.02 4.36 -16.70
CA LEU A 241 -13.51 3.17 -16.02
C LEU A 241 -13.57 1.91 -16.90
N TYR A 242 -14.47 1.86 -17.88
CA TYR A 242 -14.55 0.73 -18.81
C TYR A 242 -13.35 0.72 -19.77
N SER A 243 -12.78 1.91 -20.03
CA SER A 243 -11.56 2.10 -20.81
C SER A 243 -10.27 2.12 -19.98
N ALA A 244 -10.34 1.90 -18.67
CA ALA A 244 -9.20 2.07 -17.76
C ALA A 244 -7.99 1.21 -18.17
N ALA A 245 -8.20 -0.04 -18.58
CA ALA A 245 -7.13 -0.97 -18.96
C ALA A 245 -6.29 -0.52 -20.17
N ARG A 246 -6.79 0.43 -20.99
CA ARG A 246 -6.00 1.05 -22.07
C ARG A 246 -4.92 1.99 -21.55
N VAL A 247 -5.11 2.52 -20.35
CA VAL A 247 -4.20 3.49 -19.72
C VAL A 247 -3.37 2.83 -18.63
N LEU A 248 -3.96 1.90 -17.89
CA LEU A 248 -3.35 1.28 -16.71
C LEU A 248 -2.53 0.04 -17.11
N PRO A 249 -1.20 0.03 -16.89
CA PRO A 249 -0.37 -1.13 -17.13
C PRO A 249 -0.35 -2.05 -15.91
N ALA A 250 -1.51 -2.54 -15.48
CA ALA A 250 -1.64 -3.42 -14.31
C ALA A 250 -2.26 -4.77 -14.66
N ARG A 251 -1.73 -5.88 -14.09
CA ARG A 251 -2.21 -7.24 -14.39
C ARG A 251 -3.66 -7.46 -13.94
N ARG A 252 -4.00 -6.98 -12.74
CA ARG A 252 -5.35 -7.05 -12.14
C ARG A 252 -5.84 -5.65 -11.82
N ILE A 253 -7.05 -5.30 -12.25
CA ILE A 253 -7.63 -3.99 -12.07
C ILE A 253 -8.98 -4.15 -11.36
N LEU A 254 -9.14 -3.47 -10.22
CA LEU A 254 -10.39 -3.29 -9.50
C LEU A 254 -10.88 -1.86 -9.72
N CYS A 255 -12.05 -1.71 -10.31
CA CYS A 255 -12.71 -0.43 -10.50
C CYS A 255 -13.75 -0.21 -9.41
N LEU A 256 -13.68 0.95 -8.75
CA LEU A 256 -14.59 1.36 -7.68
C LEU A 256 -15.20 2.72 -7.98
N ASP A 257 -16.50 2.85 -7.77
CA ASP A 257 -17.17 4.14 -7.71
C ASP A 257 -16.73 4.95 -6.48
N ALA A 258 -16.69 6.28 -6.62
CA ALA A 258 -16.32 7.18 -5.53
C ALA A 258 -17.33 7.17 -4.37
N ASP A 259 -18.56 6.67 -4.54
CA ASP A 259 -19.54 6.49 -3.47
C ASP A 259 -19.55 5.08 -2.87
N THR A 260 -18.43 4.36 -2.99
CA THR A 260 -18.17 3.09 -2.29
C THR A 260 -17.35 3.31 -1.01
N LEU A 261 -17.55 2.43 -0.03
CA LEU A 261 -16.70 2.30 1.15
C LEU A 261 -16.16 0.88 1.23
N VAL A 262 -14.84 0.75 1.30
CA VAL A 262 -14.14 -0.51 1.57
C VAL A 262 -14.06 -0.69 3.09
N LEU A 263 -14.70 -1.72 3.60
CA LEU A 263 -14.89 -1.98 5.03
C LEU A 263 -14.10 -3.21 5.52
N ASP A 264 -13.53 -3.99 4.60
CA ASP A 264 -12.74 -5.19 4.90
C ASP A 264 -11.74 -5.46 3.74
N GLU A 265 -10.76 -6.34 3.96
CA GLU A 265 -9.60 -6.57 3.08
C GLU A 265 -9.95 -6.93 1.63
N LEU A 266 -9.27 -6.37 0.63
CA LEU A 266 -9.53 -6.66 -0.78
C LEU A 266 -8.79 -7.90 -1.31
N GLY A 267 -7.92 -8.50 -0.49
CA GLY A 267 -7.13 -9.69 -0.83
C GLY A 267 -7.95 -10.84 -1.44
N PRO A 268 -9.08 -11.26 -0.82
CA PRO A 268 -9.93 -12.31 -1.38
C PRO A 268 -10.48 -11.99 -2.77
N LEU A 269 -10.79 -10.73 -3.07
CA LEU A 269 -11.29 -10.30 -4.38
C LEU A 269 -10.20 -10.42 -5.44
N PHE A 270 -8.97 -9.95 -5.15
CA PHE A 270 -7.84 -10.14 -6.06
C PHE A 270 -7.46 -11.62 -6.21
N GLY A 271 -7.58 -12.42 -5.15
CA GLY A 271 -7.39 -13.87 -5.21
C GLY A 271 -8.44 -14.58 -6.09
N ALA A 272 -9.69 -14.08 -6.11
CA ALA A 272 -10.72 -14.60 -7.00
C ALA A 272 -10.35 -14.46 -8.49
N LEU A 273 -9.69 -13.37 -8.87
CA LEU A 273 -9.18 -13.17 -10.24
C LEU A 273 -8.10 -14.19 -10.63
N ASP A 274 -7.33 -14.71 -9.67
CA ASP A 274 -6.28 -15.69 -9.94
C ASP A 274 -6.81 -17.11 -10.19
N VAL A 275 -7.97 -17.42 -9.63
CA VAL A 275 -8.61 -18.75 -9.79
C VAL A 275 -9.67 -18.77 -10.88
N CYS A 276 -10.17 -17.61 -11.29
CA CYS A 276 -11.11 -17.48 -12.39
C CYS A 276 -10.44 -17.63 -13.75
N ARG A 277 -11.27 -17.85 -14.78
CA ARG A 277 -10.81 -17.84 -16.18
C ARG A 277 -10.16 -16.48 -16.52
N PRO A 278 -9.09 -16.42 -17.34
CA PRO A 278 -8.37 -15.17 -17.60
C PRO A 278 -9.21 -14.04 -18.20
N ASP A 279 -10.29 -14.40 -18.90
CA ASP A 279 -11.28 -13.51 -19.50
C ASP A 279 -12.43 -13.14 -18.55
N ALA A 280 -12.43 -13.61 -17.29
CA ALA A 280 -13.48 -13.29 -16.32
C ALA A 280 -13.48 -11.80 -15.94
N ILE A 281 -14.68 -11.26 -15.85
CA ILE A 281 -14.94 -9.94 -15.27
C ILE A 281 -15.87 -10.16 -14.08
N LEU A 282 -15.32 -9.96 -12.88
CA LEU A 282 -16.05 -10.03 -11.63
C LEU A 282 -16.95 -8.80 -11.50
N VAL A 283 -18.25 -9.00 -11.29
CA VAL A 283 -19.24 -7.91 -11.21
C VAL A 283 -20.26 -8.16 -10.10
N GLY A 284 -20.75 -7.10 -9.47
CA GLY A 284 -21.87 -7.20 -8.54
C GLY A 284 -23.21 -7.21 -9.26
N ARG A 285 -24.14 -8.07 -8.84
CA ARG A 285 -25.52 -8.09 -9.34
C ARG A 285 -26.28 -6.83 -8.90
N GLU A 286 -27.09 -6.27 -9.78
CA GLU A 286 -28.03 -5.20 -9.46
C GLU A 286 -29.23 -5.77 -8.68
N SER A 287 -29.41 -5.33 -7.43
CA SER A 287 -30.44 -5.78 -6.48
C SER A 287 -30.35 -7.27 -6.04
N HIS A 288 -30.48 -7.54 -4.74
CA HIS A 288 -30.22 -8.87 -4.17
C HIS A 288 -31.42 -9.65 -3.60
N GLU A 289 -32.68 -9.17 -3.67
CA GLU A 289 -33.81 -9.91 -3.09
C GLU A 289 -35.14 -9.74 -3.86
N ALA A 290 -35.87 -8.63 -3.67
CA ALA A 290 -37.27 -8.52 -4.10
C ALA A 290 -37.48 -7.85 -5.47
N ASN A 291 -36.46 -7.19 -6.02
CA ASN A 291 -36.54 -6.41 -7.26
C ASN A 291 -35.61 -6.92 -8.36
N ALA A 292 -35.01 -8.10 -8.17
CA ALA A 292 -34.07 -8.68 -9.12
C ALA A 292 -34.68 -8.75 -10.54
N PHE A 293 -33.85 -8.47 -11.53
CA PHE A 293 -34.24 -8.57 -12.93
C PHE A 293 -34.13 -10.03 -13.38
N ARG A 294 -35.09 -10.46 -14.22
CA ARG A 294 -35.05 -11.80 -14.80
C ARG A 294 -33.86 -11.94 -15.77
N ASP A 295 -33.70 -10.96 -16.64
CA ASP A 295 -32.70 -10.90 -17.71
C ASP A 295 -32.47 -9.44 -18.15
N LEU A 296 -31.58 -9.23 -19.11
CA LEU A 296 -31.29 -7.90 -19.64
C LEU A 296 -32.49 -7.24 -20.30
N THR A 297 -33.39 -7.98 -20.93
CA THR A 297 -34.60 -7.41 -21.55
C THR A 297 -35.55 -6.86 -20.48
N ASP A 298 -35.72 -7.58 -19.38
CA ASP A 298 -36.50 -7.12 -18.23
C ASP A 298 -35.90 -5.85 -17.61
N ALA A 299 -34.58 -5.79 -17.44
CA ALA A 299 -33.89 -4.60 -16.93
C ALA A 299 -34.00 -3.41 -17.90
N LEU A 300 -33.84 -3.64 -19.20
CA LEU A 300 -33.93 -2.65 -20.26
C LEU A 300 -35.24 -1.87 -20.20
N GLU A 301 -36.36 -2.58 -20.08
CA GLU A 301 -37.70 -1.99 -20.05
C GLU A 301 -37.98 -1.31 -18.71
N ARG A 302 -37.59 -1.94 -17.59
CA ARG A 302 -37.93 -1.47 -16.23
C ARG A 302 -37.12 -0.26 -15.77
N ILE A 303 -35.83 -0.19 -16.06
CA ILE A 303 -34.93 0.84 -15.48
C ILE A 303 -34.11 1.65 -16.47
N TYR A 304 -33.99 1.20 -17.73
CA TYR A 304 -33.24 1.93 -18.76
C TYR A 304 -34.13 2.61 -19.81
N GLY A 305 -35.45 2.48 -19.66
CA GLY A 305 -36.45 3.14 -20.52
C GLY A 305 -36.36 2.70 -21.98
N GLY A 306 -35.87 1.49 -22.24
CA GLY A 306 -35.76 0.90 -23.56
C GLY A 306 -36.96 0.02 -23.93
N GLN A 307 -36.85 -0.66 -25.06
CA GLN A 307 -37.82 -1.60 -25.61
C GLN A 307 -37.10 -2.89 -26.01
N ALA A 308 -37.79 -4.04 -26.02
CA ALA A 308 -37.19 -5.34 -26.39
C ALA A 308 -36.33 -5.32 -27.67
N GLY A 309 -36.73 -4.56 -28.70
CA GLY A 309 -35.97 -4.44 -29.95
C GLY A 309 -34.63 -3.68 -29.84
N ASP A 310 -34.36 -2.98 -28.74
CA ASP A 310 -33.16 -2.16 -28.61
C ASP A 310 -31.89 -2.99 -28.54
N VAL A 311 -31.94 -4.23 -28.06
CA VAL A 311 -30.79 -5.14 -28.04
C VAL A 311 -30.25 -5.33 -29.45
N GLU A 312 -31.13 -5.64 -30.40
CA GLU A 312 -30.78 -5.79 -31.82
C GLU A 312 -30.35 -4.45 -32.43
N ARG A 313 -31.02 -3.34 -32.09
CA ARG A 313 -30.61 -2.00 -32.58
C ARG A 313 -29.20 -1.61 -32.10
N ILE A 314 -28.83 -1.96 -30.87
CA ILE A 314 -27.53 -1.64 -30.29
C ILE A 314 -26.43 -2.52 -30.88
N LEU A 315 -26.66 -3.83 -30.95
CA LEU A 315 -25.68 -4.82 -31.41
C LEU A 315 -25.56 -4.90 -32.94
N GLY A 316 -26.61 -4.52 -33.67
CA GLY A 316 -26.77 -4.80 -35.10
C GLY A 316 -27.21 -6.24 -35.38
N GLU A 317 -26.60 -7.22 -34.70
CA GLU A 317 -26.97 -8.63 -34.74
C GLU A 317 -26.92 -9.23 -33.33
N ALA A 318 -28.09 -9.57 -32.78
CA ALA A 318 -28.22 -10.17 -31.46
C ALA A 318 -28.27 -11.70 -31.53
N ASP A 319 -27.61 -12.36 -30.59
CA ASP A 319 -27.58 -13.82 -30.40
C ASP A 319 -27.87 -14.16 -28.93
N GLY A 320 -29.09 -13.83 -28.49
CA GLY A 320 -29.58 -14.20 -27.16
C GLY A 320 -29.08 -13.35 -25.99
N GLU A 321 -28.34 -12.26 -26.22
CA GLU A 321 -27.82 -11.41 -25.15
C GLU A 321 -28.94 -10.79 -24.30
N GLY A 322 -30.11 -10.52 -24.90
CA GLY A 322 -31.29 -10.03 -24.17
C GLY A 322 -31.78 -10.97 -23.07
N SER A 323 -31.48 -12.27 -23.17
CA SER A 323 -31.82 -13.29 -22.17
C SER A 323 -30.72 -13.51 -21.12
N TYR A 324 -29.66 -12.71 -21.13
CA TYR A 324 -28.57 -12.85 -20.19
C TYR A 324 -29.04 -12.54 -18.75
N PRO A 325 -28.87 -13.47 -17.79
CA PRO A 325 -29.53 -13.39 -16.48
C PRO A 325 -28.76 -12.57 -15.43
N LEU A 326 -27.48 -12.26 -15.68
CA LEU A 326 -26.66 -11.48 -14.76
C LEU A 326 -26.76 -10.00 -15.13
N VAL A 327 -27.70 -9.31 -14.51
CA VAL A 327 -27.80 -7.85 -14.58
C VAL A 327 -26.91 -7.25 -13.50
N LEU A 328 -25.86 -6.55 -13.91
CA LEU A 328 -24.87 -5.96 -13.02
C LEU A 328 -25.18 -4.52 -12.62
N ASN A 329 -24.58 -4.13 -11.50
CA ASN A 329 -24.28 -2.76 -11.09
C ASN A 329 -22.80 -2.45 -11.37
N ASP A 330 -22.51 -1.30 -12.00
CA ASP A 330 -21.16 -0.99 -12.49
C ASP A 330 -20.26 -0.27 -11.47
N GLY A 331 -20.71 -0.11 -10.23
CA GLY A 331 -19.93 0.58 -9.19
C GLY A 331 -18.80 -0.23 -8.57
N VAL A 332 -18.83 -1.56 -8.74
CA VAL A 332 -17.70 -2.44 -8.41
C VAL A 332 -17.56 -3.48 -9.50
N PHE A 333 -16.42 -3.48 -10.19
CA PHE A 333 -16.06 -4.55 -11.11
C PHE A 333 -14.55 -4.75 -11.15
N ALA A 334 -14.12 -5.97 -11.45
CA ALA A 334 -12.71 -6.33 -11.48
C ALA A 334 -12.41 -7.33 -12.59
N GLY A 335 -11.21 -7.26 -13.15
CA GLY A 335 -10.77 -8.16 -14.21
C GLY A 335 -9.26 -8.17 -14.38
N THR A 336 -8.78 -9.11 -15.19
CA THR A 336 -7.45 -8.99 -15.77
C THR A 336 -7.41 -7.82 -16.75
N ARG A 337 -6.21 -7.33 -17.06
CA ARG A 337 -6.04 -6.30 -18.08
C ARG A 337 -6.64 -6.71 -19.41
N GLU A 338 -6.41 -7.97 -19.80
CA GLU A 338 -6.88 -8.56 -21.05
C GLU A 338 -8.41 -8.60 -21.11
N ALA A 339 -9.07 -9.02 -20.03
CA ALA A 339 -10.53 -9.07 -19.93
C ALA A 339 -11.15 -7.67 -20.06
N LEU A 340 -10.60 -6.67 -19.37
CA LEU A 340 -11.11 -5.29 -19.44
C LEU A 340 -10.82 -4.61 -20.78
N LEU A 341 -9.71 -4.96 -21.45
CA LEU A 341 -9.46 -4.52 -22.83
C LEU A 341 -10.48 -5.12 -23.81
N ALA A 342 -10.88 -6.37 -23.62
CA ALA A 342 -11.93 -7.01 -24.41
C ALA A 342 -13.30 -6.35 -24.18
N LEU A 343 -13.63 -6.00 -22.92
CA LEU A 343 -14.84 -5.23 -22.58
C LEU A 343 -14.90 -3.90 -23.35
N ASP A 344 -13.84 -3.09 -23.26
CA ASP A 344 -13.75 -1.81 -23.97
C ASP A 344 -13.89 -2.00 -25.49
N ALA A 345 -13.21 -3.00 -26.06
CA ALA A 345 -13.25 -3.27 -27.49
C ALA A 345 -14.67 -3.67 -27.96
N THR A 346 -15.36 -4.52 -27.20
CA THR A 346 -16.74 -4.93 -27.47
C THR A 346 -17.70 -3.75 -27.42
N LEU A 347 -17.59 -2.89 -26.41
CA LEU A 347 -18.42 -1.67 -26.31
C LEU A 347 -18.23 -0.73 -27.50
N ARG A 348 -16.99 -0.56 -27.98
CA ARG A 348 -16.69 0.25 -29.17
C ARG A 348 -17.22 -0.37 -30.46
N ALA A 349 -17.35 -1.69 -30.52
CA ALA A 349 -17.81 -2.40 -31.70
C ALA A 349 -19.34 -2.40 -31.86
N MET A 350 -20.10 -2.07 -30.81
CA MET A 350 -21.56 -2.00 -30.86
C MET A 350 -22.03 -0.73 -31.62
N PRO A 351 -22.62 -0.87 -32.83
CA PRO A 351 -22.88 0.27 -33.71
C PRO A 351 -23.97 1.22 -33.19
N GLY A 352 -24.98 0.70 -32.47
CA GLY A 352 -26.11 1.51 -32.00
C GLY A 352 -25.88 2.23 -30.67
N THR A 353 -24.73 2.03 -30.03
CA THR A 353 -24.40 2.54 -28.69
C THR A 353 -24.65 4.05 -28.53
N VAL A 354 -24.06 4.87 -29.40
CA VAL A 354 -24.14 6.34 -29.28
C VAL A 354 -25.55 6.84 -29.55
N GLN A 355 -26.20 6.29 -30.58
CA GLN A 355 -27.57 6.66 -30.93
C GLN A 355 -28.52 6.32 -29.77
N TRP A 356 -28.48 5.08 -29.29
CA TRP A 356 -29.36 4.62 -28.22
C TRP A 356 -29.19 5.45 -26.96
N LEU A 357 -27.94 5.71 -26.50
CA LEU A 357 -27.68 6.57 -25.34
C LEU A 357 -28.38 7.94 -25.41
N ASN A 358 -28.35 8.57 -26.59
CA ASN A 358 -28.88 9.91 -26.79
C ASN A 358 -30.42 9.99 -26.81
N GLU A 359 -31.13 8.86 -27.03
CA GLU A 359 -32.60 8.83 -27.11
C GLU A 359 -33.30 9.16 -25.78
N ARG A 360 -32.66 8.87 -24.64
CA ARG A 360 -33.17 9.11 -23.28
C ARG A 360 -32.09 9.74 -22.41
N ALA A 361 -31.69 10.96 -22.77
CA ALA A 361 -30.71 11.73 -22.00
C ALA A 361 -31.18 12.07 -20.57
N ASP A 362 -32.49 11.92 -20.29
CA ASP A 362 -33.08 12.02 -18.95
C ASP A 362 -32.68 10.86 -18.02
N ILE A 363 -32.33 9.69 -18.58
CA ILE A 363 -31.86 8.52 -17.81
C ILE A 363 -30.33 8.48 -17.88
N THR A 364 -29.69 9.02 -16.85
CA THR A 364 -28.24 9.29 -16.88
C THR A 364 -27.35 8.07 -16.66
N TRP A 365 -27.90 6.91 -16.30
CA TRP A 365 -27.18 5.66 -15.99
C TRP A 365 -27.28 4.58 -17.08
N ARG A 366 -27.66 4.94 -18.31
CA ARG A 366 -27.82 4.00 -19.44
C ARG A 366 -26.50 3.35 -19.91
N ASN A 367 -25.35 3.88 -19.51
CA ASN A 367 -24.04 3.23 -19.70
C ASN A 367 -23.98 1.83 -19.07
N GLN A 368 -24.61 1.63 -17.90
CA GLN A 368 -24.61 0.35 -17.19
C GLN A 368 -25.32 -0.74 -18.01
N PHE A 369 -26.35 -0.40 -18.78
CA PHE A 369 -26.99 -1.35 -19.71
C PHE A 369 -26.04 -1.80 -20.82
N LEU A 370 -25.25 -0.87 -21.36
CA LEU A 370 -24.28 -1.19 -22.41
C LEU A 370 -23.15 -2.07 -21.88
N PHE A 371 -22.69 -1.83 -20.64
CA PHE A 371 -21.75 -2.73 -19.95
C PHE A 371 -22.33 -4.15 -19.88
N ASN A 372 -23.55 -4.27 -19.34
CA ASN A 372 -24.28 -5.53 -19.25
C ASN A 372 -24.33 -6.27 -20.59
N LEU A 373 -24.69 -5.56 -21.65
CA LEU A 373 -24.79 -6.11 -22.99
C LEU A 373 -23.42 -6.57 -23.54
N ALA A 374 -22.35 -5.84 -23.21
CA ALA A 374 -20.99 -6.24 -23.58
C ALA A 374 -20.54 -7.50 -22.85
N LEU A 375 -20.88 -7.64 -21.56
CA LEU A 375 -20.61 -8.87 -20.82
C LEU A 375 -21.39 -10.06 -21.37
N ALA A 376 -22.66 -9.86 -21.73
CA ALA A 376 -23.49 -10.89 -22.33
C ALA A 376 -22.87 -11.38 -23.65
N ARG A 377 -22.43 -10.46 -24.51
CA ARG A 377 -21.75 -10.77 -25.77
C ARG A 377 -20.42 -11.50 -25.58
N LEU A 378 -19.66 -11.15 -24.53
CA LEU A 378 -18.38 -11.79 -24.22
C LEU A 378 -18.53 -13.14 -23.51
N GLY A 379 -19.62 -13.36 -22.78
CA GLY A 379 -19.77 -14.53 -21.90
C GLY A 379 -18.83 -14.51 -20.68
N SER A 380 -18.30 -13.33 -20.33
CA SER A 380 -17.20 -13.17 -19.37
C SER A 380 -17.63 -12.81 -17.94
N GLY A 381 -18.90 -12.47 -17.72
CA GLY A 381 -19.39 -12.03 -16.41
C GLY A 381 -19.35 -13.15 -15.36
N VAL A 382 -18.76 -12.85 -14.20
CA VAL A 382 -18.76 -13.70 -13.01
C VAL A 382 -19.33 -12.90 -11.84
N GLU A 383 -20.37 -13.42 -11.22
CA GLU A 383 -21.03 -12.73 -10.11
C GLU A 383 -20.17 -12.75 -8.84
N LEU A 384 -19.95 -11.57 -8.27
CA LEU A 384 -19.33 -11.40 -6.96
C LEU A 384 -20.33 -11.77 -5.85
N ASP A 385 -19.80 -12.28 -4.73
CA ASP A 385 -20.60 -12.40 -3.52
C ASP A 385 -21.16 -11.01 -3.13
N PRO A 386 -22.46 -10.89 -2.78
CA PRO A 386 -23.12 -9.61 -2.54
C PRO A 386 -22.41 -8.70 -1.54
N THR A 387 -21.64 -9.27 -0.59
CA THR A 387 -20.86 -8.49 0.39
C THR A 387 -19.73 -7.67 -0.24
N ASN A 388 -19.35 -7.93 -1.49
CA ASN A 388 -18.33 -7.21 -2.25
C ASN A 388 -18.90 -6.09 -3.14
N ASN A 389 -20.22 -5.89 -3.19
CA ASN A 389 -20.85 -4.74 -3.84
C ASN A 389 -22.27 -4.54 -3.28
N LEU A 390 -22.38 -4.37 -1.96
CA LEU A 390 -23.69 -4.29 -1.32
C LEU A 390 -24.29 -2.89 -1.50
N GLN A 391 -25.35 -2.81 -2.28
CA GLN A 391 -25.97 -1.54 -2.69
C GLN A 391 -27.04 -1.08 -1.70
N THR A 392 -26.84 0.08 -1.06
CA THR A 392 -27.74 0.58 0.00
C THR A 392 -29.09 1.09 -0.51
N HIS A 393 -29.28 1.29 -1.83
CA HIS A 393 -30.61 1.57 -2.39
C HIS A 393 -31.50 0.33 -2.45
N THR A 394 -30.93 -0.88 -2.36
CA THR A 394 -31.68 -2.15 -2.44
C THR A 394 -31.57 -3.01 -1.19
N ALA A 395 -30.53 -2.82 -0.37
CA ALA A 395 -30.31 -3.55 0.87
C ALA A 395 -30.35 -2.62 2.09
N GLU A 396 -30.88 -3.14 3.20
CA GLU A 396 -30.75 -2.54 4.53
C GLU A 396 -29.55 -3.18 5.25
N VAL A 397 -28.76 -2.36 5.94
CA VAL A 397 -27.58 -2.81 6.67
C VAL A 397 -27.62 -2.38 8.12
N GLU A 398 -27.02 -3.20 8.97
CA GLU A 398 -26.77 -2.88 10.36
C GLU A 398 -25.35 -2.30 10.47
N VAL A 399 -25.23 -1.10 11.01
CA VAL A 399 -23.95 -0.47 11.29
C VAL A 399 -23.65 -0.65 12.77
N HIS A 400 -22.60 -1.40 13.07
CA HIS A 400 -22.06 -1.63 14.40
C HIS A 400 -20.71 -0.92 14.52
N ASP A 401 -20.35 -0.51 15.74
CA ASP A 401 -19.06 0.16 16.05
C ASP A 401 -18.80 1.42 15.20
N LEU A 402 -19.25 2.60 15.64
CA LEU A 402 -19.02 3.87 14.93
C LEU A 402 -17.61 4.46 15.16
N SER A 403 -16.62 3.62 15.48
CA SER A 403 -15.22 4.04 15.44
C SER A 403 -14.73 4.20 14.00
N LEU A 404 -13.46 4.55 13.81
CA LEU A 404 -12.84 4.75 12.49
C LEU A 404 -12.80 3.49 11.60
N ARG A 405 -13.35 2.35 12.06
CA ARG A 405 -13.47 1.09 11.30
C ARG A 405 -14.81 0.42 11.62
N PRO A 406 -15.88 0.85 10.96
CA PRO A 406 -17.20 0.40 11.31
C PRO A 406 -17.46 -1.01 10.81
N GLU A 407 -18.10 -1.81 11.64
CA GLU A 407 -18.54 -3.14 11.26
C GLU A 407 -19.94 -3.05 10.67
N VAL A 408 -20.03 -3.14 9.34
CA VAL A 408 -21.32 -3.18 8.64
C VAL A 408 -21.72 -4.62 8.36
N ARG A 409 -22.95 -4.98 8.71
CA ARG A 409 -23.51 -6.32 8.51
C ARG A 409 -24.77 -6.29 7.64
N TRP A 410 -24.90 -7.32 6.81
CA TRP A 410 -26.11 -7.62 6.04
C TRP A 410 -26.47 -9.08 6.23
N GLN A 411 -27.70 -9.34 6.71
CA GLN A 411 -28.16 -10.70 7.06
C GLN A 411 -27.16 -11.45 7.97
N GLY A 412 -26.58 -10.75 8.96
CA GLY A 412 -25.57 -11.30 9.87
C GLY A 412 -24.17 -11.49 9.28
N ARG A 413 -23.97 -11.29 7.98
CA ARG A 413 -22.68 -11.40 7.28
C ARG A 413 -21.97 -10.04 7.26
N ARG A 414 -20.65 -10.01 7.43
CA ARG A 414 -19.86 -8.78 7.29
C ARG A 414 -19.83 -8.32 5.83
N VAL A 415 -20.04 -7.03 5.63
CA VAL A 415 -19.96 -6.37 4.32
C VAL A 415 -18.52 -5.93 4.08
N ARG A 416 -17.97 -6.24 2.90
CA ARG A 416 -16.61 -5.88 2.50
C ARG A 416 -16.56 -4.59 1.71
N ILE A 417 -17.49 -4.39 0.79
CA ILE A 417 -17.65 -3.14 0.04
C ILE A 417 -19.12 -2.73 0.11
N LEU A 418 -19.36 -1.57 0.71
CA LEU A 418 -20.68 -0.95 0.80
C LEU A 418 -20.77 0.12 -0.28
N HIS A 419 -21.74 -0.03 -1.18
CA HIS A 419 -21.96 0.90 -2.29
C HIS A 419 -23.18 1.77 -1.99
N SER A 420 -22.94 3.07 -1.78
CA SER A 420 -24.00 4.03 -1.49
C SER A 420 -24.59 4.64 -2.77
N SER A 421 -25.10 3.82 -3.68
CA SER A 421 -25.66 4.26 -4.96
C SER A 421 -27.01 4.97 -4.86
N GLY A 422 -27.27 5.90 -5.80
CA GLY A 422 -28.59 6.51 -6.01
C GLY A 422 -29.21 7.12 -4.74
N ASN A 423 -30.47 6.76 -4.45
CA ASN A 423 -31.17 7.21 -3.24
C ASN A 423 -30.56 6.65 -1.94
N GLY A 424 -29.73 5.61 -2.03
CA GLY A 424 -29.01 5.01 -0.91
C GLY A 424 -27.94 5.92 -0.30
N ARG A 425 -27.46 6.94 -1.05
CA ARG A 425 -26.45 7.91 -0.60
C ARG A 425 -26.73 8.50 0.77
N HIS A 426 -28.00 8.74 1.10
CA HIS A 426 -28.41 9.47 2.30
C HIS A 426 -28.85 8.56 3.45
N ARG A 427 -28.85 7.23 3.28
CA ARG A 427 -29.41 6.31 4.28
C ARG A 427 -28.55 6.14 5.53
N HIS A 428 -27.23 6.27 5.39
CA HIS A 428 -26.28 6.07 6.49
C HIS A 428 -25.38 7.30 6.67
N PRO A 429 -25.91 8.46 7.07
CA PRO A 429 -25.13 9.69 7.23
C PRO A 429 -23.98 9.55 8.24
N GLN A 430 -24.11 8.64 9.20
CA GLN A 430 -23.07 8.32 10.18
C GLN A 430 -21.78 7.73 9.58
N LEU A 431 -21.82 7.24 8.34
CA LEU A 431 -20.63 6.71 7.64
C LEU A 431 -19.93 7.78 6.78
N ARG A 432 -20.51 8.97 6.63
CA ARG A 432 -19.93 10.07 5.85
C ARG A 432 -18.90 10.83 6.67
N GLY A 433 -17.82 11.25 6.04
CA GLY A 433 -16.70 11.97 6.66
C GLY A 433 -15.82 11.09 7.56
N LEU A 434 -16.15 9.80 7.71
CA LEU A 434 -15.46 8.92 8.65
C LEU A 434 -13.96 8.79 8.33
N TYR A 435 -13.62 8.80 7.04
CA TYR A 435 -12.23 8.78 6.58
C TYR A 435 -11.81 10.10 5.94
N GLY A 436 -12.75 10.89 5.42
CA GLY A 436 -12.46 12.17 4.80
C GLY A 436 -12.09 13.28 5.79
N ASP A 437 -12.74 13.34 6.95
CA ASP A 437 -12.59 14.47 7.89
C ASP A 437 -11.29 14.40 8.71
N VAL A 438 -10.54 13.31 8.62
CA VAL A 438 -9.20 13.22 9.22
C VAL A 438 -8.15 13.92 8.34
N ALA A 439 -7.28 14.70 8.98
CA ALA A 439 -6.24 15.47 8.29
C ALA A 439 -5.22 14.56 7.58
N GLU A 440 -4.83 13.47 8.23
CA GLU A 440 -3.94 12.45 7.68
C GLU A 440 -4.72 11.17 7.41
N PRO A 441 -4.43 10.44 6.31
CA PRO A 441 -5.05 9.16 6.03
C PRO A 441 -4.99 8.23 7.24
N ILE A 442 -6.14 7.66 7.63
CA ILE A 442 -6.16 6.51 8.53
C ILE A 442 -5.57 5.36 7.76
N VAL A 443 -4.27 5.13 7.94
CA VAL A 443 -3.65 3.91 7.45
C VAL A 443 -4.35 2.75 8.14
N GLY A 444 -4.80 1.82 7.34
CA GLY A 444 -5.59 0.72 7.83
C GLY A 444 -4.85 -0.16 8.80
N PRO A 445 -5.46 -1.28 9.23
CA PRO A 445 -4.65 -2.42 9.52
C PRO A 445 -4.23 -2.96 8.14
N GLY A 446 -3.73 -2.12 7.23
CA GLY A 446 -3.07 -2.61 6.04
C GLY A 446 -1.78 -3.17 6.57
N ASP A 447 -1.87 -4.38 7.13
CA ASP A 447 -1.09 -4.79 8.28
C ASP A 447 -0.52 -3.59 9.05
N GLY A 448 -1.30 -3.07 10.00
CA GLY A 448 -0.67 -2.76 11.27
C GLY A 448 -0.13 -4.07 11.83
N ASP A 449 0.87 -4.62 11.15
CA ASP A 449 1.86 -5.48 11.71
C ASP A 449 2.24 -4.72 12.98
N GLY A 450 2.16 -5.35 14.15
CA GLY A 450 2.45 -4.59 15.37
C GLY A 450 3.86 -3.98 15.35
N TYR A 451 4.67 -4.25 14.31
CA TYR A 451 6.01 -3.79 14.10
C TYR A 451 6.12 -2.28 14.09
N ALA A 452 5.23 -1.53 13.43
CA ALA A 452 5.30 -0.05 13.48
C ALA A 452 5.14 0.49 14.92
N GLN A 453 4.23 -0.10 15.70
CA GLN A 453 3.98 0.28 17.10
C GLN A 453 5.08 -0.24 18.03
N PHE A 454 5.63 -1.42 17.75
CA PHE A 454 6.82 -1.96 18.40
C PHE A 454 8.03 -1.07 18.16
N LEU A 455 8.27 -0.62 16.93
CA LEU A 455 9.34 0.32 16.60
C LEU A 455 9.13 1.67 17.30
N ALA A 456 7.87 2.12 17.43
CA ALA A 456 7.55 3.33 18.18
C ALA A 456 7.88 3.20 19.68
N ALA A 457 7.72 2.01 20.29
CA ALA A 457 8.12 1.74 21.67
C ALA A 457 9.64 1.51 21.82
N LEU A 458 10.25 0.84 20.85
CA LEU A 458 11.67 0.52 20.82
C LEU A 458 12.54 1.78 20.66
N ARG A 459 12.09 2.78 19.89
CA ARG A 459 12.85 4.01 19.64
C ARG A 459 13.18 4.81 20.93
N PRO A 460 12.23 5.16 21.81
CA PRO A 460 12.53 5.77 23.11
C PRO A 460 13.35 4.88 24.04
N TRP A 461 13.25 3.56 23.90
CA TRP A 461 14.04 2.61 24.66
C TRP A 461 15.51 2.64 24.21
N LEU A 462 15.76 2.62 22.89
CA LEU A 462 17.08 2.80 22.28
C LEU A 462 17.67 4.18 22.57
N GLY A 463 16.83 5.22 22.61
CA GLY A 463 17.26 6.56 23.01
C GLY A 463 17.81 6.62 24.44
N ARG A 464 17.39 5.68 25.31
CA ARG A 464 17.85 5.59 26.71
C ARG A 464 19.02 4.63 26.91
N HIS A 465 19.03 3.49 26.21
CA HIS A 465 20.03 2.42 26.40
C HIS A 465 21.12 2.39 25.32
N GLY A 466 20.95 3.16 24.25
CA GLY A 466 21.82 3.12 23.07
C GLY A 466 21.68 1.84 22.25
N VAL A 467 22.28 1.84 21.05
CA VAL A 467 22.40 0.64 20.19
C VAL A 467 23.12 -0.52 20.90
N PRO A 468 24.14 -0.31 21.77
CA PRO A 468 24.71 -1.39 22.58
C PRO A 468 23.71 -2.11 23.49
N GLY A 469 22.58 -1.49 23.84
CA GLY A 469 21.48 -2.15 24.54
C GLY A 469 20.87 -3.32 23.75
N LEU A 470 21.06 -3.34 22.42
CA LEU A 470 20.70 -4.46 21.54
C LEU A 470 21.77 -5.55 21.46
N ALA A 471 22.96 -5.35 22.03
CA ALA A 471 24.01 -6.37 21.97
C ALA A 471 23.61 -7.68 22.69
N GLN A 472 22.63 -7.61 23.60
CA GLN A 472 22.02 -8.77 24.26
C GLN A 472 20.75 -9.27 23.55
N THR A 473 20.34 -8.64 22.44
CA THR A 473 19.14 -8.97 21.68
C THR A 473 19.40 -8.73 20.19
N PHE A 474 19.76 -9.78 19.45
CA PHE A 474 19.85 -9.81 17.97
C PHE A 474 21.05 -9.13 17.29
N TYR A 475 22.04 -8.60 18.04
CA TYR A 475 23.30 -8.10 17.48
C TYR A 475 24.51 -8.58 18.27
N GLY A 476 24.86 -9.86 18.10
CA GLY A 476 26.15 -10.41 18.49
C GLY A 476 27.28 -9.95 17.56
N ALA A 477 27.76 -8.72 17.74
CA ALA A 477 29.11 -8.33 17.33
C ALA A 477 29.59 -7.22 18.25
N GLN A 478 30.83 -7.32 18.74
CA GLN A 478 31.42 -6.51 19.80
C GLN A 478 31.51 -4.99 19.51
N ASP A 479 31.04 -4.51 18.37
CA ASP A 479 31.16 -3.12 17.99
C ASP A 479 29.77 -2.59 17.61
N GLY A 480 29.12 -1.86 18.52
CA GLY A 480 27.84 -1.17 18.30
C GLY A 480 27.87 -0.06 17.24
N GLN A 481 28.65 -0.24 16.16
CA GLN A 481 28.96 0.71 15.10
C GLN A 481 28.15 0.46 13.80
N GLY A 482 27.34 -0.60 13.72
CA GLY A 482 26.77 -1.06 12.43
C GLY A 482 25.35 -0.59 12.05
N ALA A 483 24.51 -0.18 13.00
CA ALA A 483 23.09 0.11 12.73
C ALA A 483 22.70 1.50 13.25
N PRO A 484 22.52 2.52 12.38
CA PRO A 484 22.01 3.81 12.81
C PRO A 484 20.57 3.67 13.36
N PRO A 485 20.29 4.08 14.61
CA PRO A 485 19.00 3.86 15.30
C PRO A 485 17.83 4.71 14.76
N ARG A 486 17.98 5.33 13.59
CA ARG A 486 17.04 6.32 13.04
C ARG A 486 16.36 5.88 11.73
N ASP A 487 16.72 4.72 11.17
CA ASP A 487 16.09 4.16 9.98
C ASP A 487 15.38 2.82 10.28
N PRO A 488 14.05 2.69 10.07
CA PRO A 488 13.32 1.44 10.28
C PRO A 488 13.66 0.33 9.27
N SER A 489 14.38 0.61 8.19
CA SER A 489 14.95 -0.40 7.29
C SER A 489 16.18 -1.14 7.87
N THR A 490 16.65 -0.72 9.04
CA THR A 490 17.93 -1.14 9.64
C THR A 490 17.84 -2.28 10.66
N PHE A 491 16.64 -2.84 10.92
CA PHE A 491 16.49 -4.08 11.70
C PHE A 491 15.93 -5.23 10.86
N PRO A 492 16.60 -5.62 9.76
CA PRO A 492 16.09 -6.67 8.87
C PRO A 492 15.87 -8.00 9.59
N VAL A 493 16.59 -8.26 10.68
CA VAL A 493 16.40 -9.44 11.54
C VAL A 493 15.07 -9.41 12.30
N LEU A 494 14.74 -8.28 12.93
CA LEU A 494 13.47 -8.11 13.67
C LEU A 494 12.29 -8.06 12.70
N ALA A 495 12.44 -7.42 11.53
CA ALA A 495 11.42 -7.39 10.49
C ALA A 495 11.17 -8.81 9.96
N LEU A 496 12.23 -9.56 9.66
CA LEU A 496 12.14 -10.95 9.24
C LEU A 496 11.45 -11.81 10.30
N LEU A 497 11.86 -11.71 11.57
CA LEU A 497 11.22 -12.40 12.69
C LEU A 497 9.72 -12.06 12.76
N HIS A 498 9.37 -10.78 12.71
CA HIS A 498 7.98 -10.32 12.72
C HIS A 498 7.16 -10.93 11.59
N TYR A 499 7.64 -10.79 10.35
CA TYR A 499 6.88 -11.23 9.17
C TYR A 499 6.85 -12.75 9.01
N VAL A 500 7.87 -13.49 9.45
CA VAL A 500 7.83 -14.97 9.45
C VAL A 500 6.74 -15.47 10.41
N ILE A 501 6.70 -14.95 11.64
CA ILE A 501 5.68 -15.30 12.63
C ILE A 501 4.28 -14.87 12.17
N ARG A 502 4.18 -13.69 11.55
CA ARG A 502 2.92 -13.18 11.02
C ARG A 502 2.42 -14.00 9.84
N ALA A 503 3.23 -14.18 8.80
CA ALA A 503 2.86 -14.92 7.58
C ALA A 503 2.55 -16.40 7.85
N SER A 504 3.16 -16.99 8.88
CA SER A 504 2.88 -18.37 9.30
C SER A 504 1.56 -18.53 10.07
N GLY A 505 0.82 -17.43 10.29
CA GLY A 505 -0.47 -17.45 11.00
C GLY A 505 -0.37 -17.84 12.48
N CYS A 506 0.79 -17.62 13.11
CA CYS A 506 1.03 -18.03 14.49
C CYS A 506 0.17 -17.28 15.51
N VAL A 507 -0.41 -17.98 16.49
CA VAL A 507 -1.18 -17.37 17.57
C VAL A 507 -0.40 -17.45 18.88
N ARG A 508 0.21 -18.60 19.17
CA ARG A 508 0.99 -18.83 20.39
C ARG A 508 2.43 -19.17 20.04
N VAL A 509 3.38 -18.34 20.45
CA VAL A 509 4.82 -18.49 20.13
C VAL A 509 5.61 -18.60 21.42
N PHE A 510 6.73 -19.32 21.42
CA PHE A 510 7.67 -19.26 22.55
C PHE A 510 9.09 -18.84 22.14
N GLU A 511 9.81 -18.34 23.13
CA GLU A 511 11.21 -17.94 23.06
C GLU A 511 12.00 -18.51 24.24
N THR A 512 13.22 -18.99 24.00
CA THR A 512 14.20 -19.29 25.05
C THR A 512 15.27 -18.20 25.07
N GLY A 513 15.44 -17.51 26.21
CA GLY A 513 16.29 -16.33 26.33
C GLY A 513 15.50 -15.03 26.17
N THR A 514 15.13 -14.38 27.28
CA THR A 514 14.34 -13.14 27.26
C THR A 514 15.24 -11.91 27.08
N ALA A 515 16.40 -11.89 27.75
CA ALA A 515 17.31 -10.73 27.76
C ALA A 515 16.56 -9.38 27.93
N ASN A 516 16.86 -8.37 27.12
CA ASN A 516 16.17 -7.08 27.16
C ASN A 516 14.73 -7.09 26.58
N GLY A 517 14.18 -8.26 26.22
CA GLY A 517 12.79 -8.45 25.84
C GLY A 517 12.40 -7.89 24.46
N VAL A 518 13.38 -7.56 23.62
CA VAL A 518 13.16 -6.90 22.32
C VAL A 518 12.49 -7.83 21.31
N SER A 519 12.95 -9.08 21.20
CA SER A 519 12.37 -10.10 20.34
C SER A 519 11.02 -10.59 20.82
N ALA A 520 10.85 -10.81 22.13
CA ALA A 520 9.55 -11.06 22.73
C ALA A 520 8.54 -9.96 22.35
N ALA A 521 8.93 -8.69 22.47
CA ALA A 521 8.10 -7.55 22.07
C ALA A 521 7.81 -7.51 20.56
N CYS A 522 8.80 -7.85 19.73
CA CYS A 522 8.66 -7.93 18.26
C CYS A 522 7.67 -9.03 17.83
N MET A 523 7.73 -10.21 18.47
CA MET A 523 6.79 -11.31 18.25
C MET A 523 5.41 -10.99 18.83
N ALA A 524 5.33 -10.29 19.96
CA ALA A 524 4.06 -9.83 20.51
C ALA A 524 3.35 -8.90 19.53
N ALA A 525 4.10 -8.01 18.88
CA ALA A 525 3.62 -7.21 17.77
C ALA A 525 3.07 -8.06 16.61
N ALA A 526 3.65 -9.23 16.32
CA ALA A 526 3.19 -10.12 15.27
C ALA A 526 1.88 -10.83 15.61
N VAL A 527 1.60 -11.12 16.89
CA VAL A 527 0.46 -11.97 17.31
C VAL A 527 -0.66 -11.23 18.04
N ALA A 528 -0.42 -10.04 18.59
CA ALA A 528 -1.35 -9.35 19.50
C ALA A 528 -2.72 -9.00 18.90
N HIS A 529 -2.81 -8.90 17.57
CA HIS A 529 -4.06 -8.67 16.86
C HIS A 529 -4.95 -9.92 16.77
N ARG A 530 -4.41 -11.11 17.09
CA ARG A 530 -5.10 -12.39 16.96
C ARG A 530 -5.80 -12.76 18.26
N PRO A 531 -7.03 -13.31 18.21
CA PRO A 531 -7.67 -13.87 19.38
C PRO A 531 -6.77 -14.93 20.04
N GLY A 532 -6.44 -14.74 21.32
CA GLY A 532 -5.54 -15.64 22.04
C GLY A 532 -4.05 -15.46 21.74
N GLY A 533 -3.65 -14.40 21.04
CA GLY A 533 -2.26 -14.08 20.74
C GLY A 533 -1.37 -14.05 21.98
N ARG A 534 -0.32 -14.88 22.02
CA ARG A 534 0.57 -15.04 23.17
C ARG A 534 2.02 -15.30 22.76
N VAL A 535 2.95 -14.68 23.49
CA VAL A 535 4.39 -14.92 23.42
C VAL A 535 4.87 -15.34 24.79
N VAL A 536 5.28 -16.59 24.93
CA VAL A 536 5.85 -17.14 26.15
C VAL A 536 7.37 -17.03 26.07
N THR A 537 8.02 -16.35 27.01
CA THR A 537 9.49 -16.20 27.00
C THR A 537 10.10 -16.72 28.29
N TYR A 538 11.17 -17.50 28.18
CA TYR A 538 11.82 -18.17 29.31
C TYR A 538 13.19 -17.56 29.61
N ASP A 539 13.43 -17.20 30.86
CA ASP A 539 14.75 -16.77 31.34
C ASP A 539 14.89 -16.98 32.85
N THR A 540 16.13 -17.18 33.31
CA THR A 540 16.45 -17.29 34.74
C THR A 540 16.52 -15.91 35.41
N HIS A 541 16.81 -14.87 34.64
CA HIS A 541 17.02 -13.51 35.09
C HIS A 541 15.87 -12.57 34.67
N VAL A 542 15.65 -11.52 35.46
CA VAL A 542 14.71 -10.44 35.11
C VAL A 542 15.53 -9.24 34.69
N TYR A 543 15.39 -8.82 33.45
CA TYR A 543 16.11 -7.68 32.91
C TYR A 543 15.25 -6.42 33.03
N PRO A 544 15.71 -5.38 33.75
CA PRO A 544 14.98 -4.11 33.85
C PRO A 544 14.68 -3.47 32.48
N GLY A 545 15.53 -3.74 31.48
CA GLY A 545 15.32 -3.31 30.09
C GLY A 545 14.04 -3.87 29.47
N ALA A 546 13.69 -5.13 29.77
CA ALA A 546 12.47 -5.77 29.27
C ALA A 546 11.21 -5.11 29.83
N GLU A 547 11.11 -4.93 31.14
CA GLU A 547 9.97 -4.25 31.78
C GLU A 547 9.78 -2.83 31.26
N GLN A 548 10.89 -2.10 31.06
CA GLN A 548 10.85 -0.74 30.52
C GLN A 548 10.37 -0.69 29.06
N LEU A 549 10.77 -1.65 28.22
CA LEU A 549 10.30 -1.73 26.84
C LEU A 549 8.83 -2.14 26.80
N TRP A 550 8.45 -3.18 27.56
CA TRP A 550 7.10 -3.75 27.53
C TRP A 550 6.04 -2.81 28.11
N SER A 551 6.42 -1.97 29.08
CA SER A 551 5.57 -0.90 29.59
C SER A 551 5.34 0.24 28.58
N ALA A 552 6.19 0.37 27.56
CA ALA A 552 6.01 1.35 26.47
C ALA A 552 5.16 0.80 25.31
N LEU A 553 4.89 -0.51 25.28
CA LEU A 553 4.05 -1.13 24.25
C LEU A 553 2.55 -0.81 24.44
N PRO A 554 1.76 -0.85 23.36
CA PRO A 554 0.31 -0.88 23.42
C PRO A 554 -0.21 -2.01 24.31
N GLU A 555 -1.37 -1.81 24.94
CA GLU A 555 -1.95 -2.76 25.90
C GLU A 555 -2.19 -4.14 25.28
N SER A 556 -2.59 -4.20 24.01
CA SER A 556 -2.77 -5.46 23.29
C SER A 556 -1.49 -6.28 23.16
N MET A 557 -0.34 -5.62 22.94
CA MET A 557 0.97 -6.28 22.84
C MET A 557 1.50 -6.66 24.22
N ARG A 558 1.33 -5.76 25.20
CA ARG A 558 1.72 -6.04 26.57
C ARG A 558 0.96 -7.23 27.14
N GLY A 559 -0.35 -7.29 26.91
CA GLY A 559 -1.20 -8.42 27.33
C GLY A 559 -0.93 -9.73 26.58
N ALA A 560 -0.16 -9.69 25.49
CA ALA A 560 0.28 -10.89 24.77
C ALA A 560 1.58 -11.48 25.34
N LEU A 561 2.34 -10.76 26.16
CA LEU A 561 3.60 -11.22 26.74
C LEU A 561 3.38 -12.04 28.01
N GLU A 562 3.98 -13.23 28.06
CA GLU A 562 3.92 -14.17 29.18
C GLU A 562 5.34 -14.58 29.61
N PRO A 563 6.04 -13.78 30.44
CA PRO A 563 7.37 -14.12 30.93
C PRO A 563 7.29 -15.27 31.95
N ARG A 564 8.11 -16.30 31.77
CA ARG A 564 8.24 -17.46 32.66
C ARG A 564 9.64 -17.53 33.23
N ARG A 565 9.75 -17.39 34.55
CA ARG A 565 11.03 -17.41 35.25
C ARG A 565 11.51 -18.84 35.46
N GLY A 566 12.66 -19.18 34.89
CA GLY A 566 13.27 -20.50 35.07
C GLY A 566 14.25 -20.86 33.96
N ASP A 567 14.95 -21.97 34.17
CA ASP A 567 15.74 -22.63 33.13
C ASP A 567 14.83 -23.00 31.95
N SER A 568 15.29 -22.73 30.72
CA SER A 568 14.49 -22.93 29.51
C SER A 568 14.16 -24.40 29.27
N LEU A 569 15.10 -25.33 29.51
CA LEU A 569 14.83 -26.77 29.35
C LEU A 569 13.82 -27.28 30.38
N ALA A 570 13.94 -26.85 31.64
CA ALA A 570 12.95 -27.15 32.67
C ALA A 570 11.58 -26.57 32.32
N GLY A 571 11.54 -25.33 31.81
CA GLY A 571 10.32 -24.63 31.41
C GLY A 571 9.62 -25.24 30.20
N LEU A 572 10.38 -25.68 29.19
CA LEU A 572 9.86 -26.39 28.03
C LEU A 572 9.37 -27.79 28.40
N ARG A 573 10.07 -28.52 29.29
CA ARG A 573 9.58 -29.81 29.81
C ARG A 573 8.27 -29.64 30.58
N ALA A 574 8.18 -28.64 31.45
CA ALA A 574 6.94 -28.36 32.17
C ALA A 574 5.78 -28.01 31.21
N ALA A 575 6.04 -27.24 30.16
CA ALA A 575 5.04 -26.95 29.13
C ALA A 575 4.60 -28.21 28.37
N LEU A 576 5.53 -29.12 28.09
CA LEU A 576 5.25 -30.40 27.45
C LEU A 576 4.39 -31.30 28.35
N ASP A 577 4.77 -31.41 29.63
CA ASP A 577 4.02 -32.16 30.65
C ASP A 577 2.61 -31.58 30.87
N ALA A 578 2.45 -30.26 30.76
CA ALA A 578 1.17 -29.57 30.83
C ALA A 578 0.33 -29.69 29.54
N GLY A 579 0.87 -30.31 28.48
CA GLY A 579 0.19 -30.47 27.20
C GLY A 579 0.06 -29.18 26.38
N GLU A 580 0.92 -28.19 26.62
CA GLU A 580 0.92 -26.94 25.85
C GLU A 580 1.33 -27.19 24.39
N ARG A 581 0.88 -26.28 23.50
CA ARG A 581 1.19 -26.29 22.07
C ARG A 581 1.47 -24.89 21.57
N TYR A 582 2.36 -24.80 20.58
CA TYR A 582 2.82 -23.55 20.01
C TYR A 582 2.84 -23.61 18.48
N ASP A 583 2.75 -22.44 17.86
CA ASP A 583 2.73 -22.24 16.43
C ASP A 583 4.09 -21.80 15.86
N ALA A 584 5.07 -21.50 16.73
CA ALA A 584 6.46 -21.23 16.36
C ALA A 584 7.35 -21.22 17.62
N ALA A 585 8.67 -21.31 17.39
CA ALA A 585 9.69 -21.19 18.43
C ALA A 585 10.87 -20.33 17.98
N LEU A 586 11.46 -19.60 18.92
CA LEU A 586 12.76 -18.94 18.79
C LEU A 586 13.71 -19.47 19.87
N LEU A 587 14.85 -20.02 19.46
CA LEU A 587 15.86 -20.60 20.34
C LEU A 587 17.07 -19.67 20.45
N ASP A 588 17.26 -19.04 21.61
CA ASP A 588 18.25 -17.96 21.82
C ASP A 588 18.80 -17.87 23.27
N SER A 589 18.98 -19.01 23.96
CA SER A 589 19.36 -19.02 25.38
C SER A 589 20.88 -19.12 25.65
N VAL A 590 21.42 -20.33 25.90
CA VAL A 590 22.77 -20.58 26.46
C VAL A 590 23.86 -20.70 25.38
N HIS A 591 23.45 -20.76 24.11
CA HIS A 591 24.30 -20.80 22.92
C HIS A 591 25.41 -21.87 22.85
N THR A 592 25.25 -22.98 23.57
CA THR A 592 26.10 -24.18 23.42
C THR A 592 25.44 -25.20 22.49
N GLU A 593 26.25 -26.09 21.92
CA GLU A 593 25.76 -27.13 21.00
C GLU A 593 24.73 -28.04 21.69
N GLU A 594 25.06 -28.52 22.89
CA GLU A 594 24.27 -29.45 23.68
C GLU A 594 22.96 -28.83 24.16
N HIS A 595 22.98 -27.55 24.50
CA HIS A 595 21.80 -26.86 24.98
C HIS A 595 20.84 -26.54 23.84
N LEU A 596 21.33 -26.03 22.70
CA LEU A 596 20.48 -25.78 21.53
C LEU A 596 19.87 -27.06 21.00
N TRP A 597 20.64 -28.16 20.98
CA TRP A 597 20.13 -29.48 20.62
C TRP A 597 18.98 -29.92 21.54
N ALA A 598 19.14 -29.79 22.85
CA ALA A 598 18.11 -30.18 23.82
C ALA A 598 16.85 -29.30 23.72
N GLU A 599 17.01 -27.99 23.46
CA GLU A 599 15.89 -27.09 23.21
C GLU A 599 15.15 -27.45 21.92
N PHE A 600 15.88 -27.77 20.85
CA PHE A 600 15.31 -28.21 19.58
C PHE A 600 14.50 -29.51 19.73
N GLU A 601 15.01 -30.50 20.47
CA GLU A 601 14.29 -31.75 20.75
C GLU A 601 12.96 -31.51 21.47
N LEU A 602 12.89 -30.55 22.39
CA LEU A 602 11.64 -30.18 23.05
C LEU A 602 10.74 -29.32 22.14
N ALA A 603 11.34 -28.40 21.37
CA ALA A 603 10.62 -27.54 20.43
C ALA A 603 9.88 -28.34 19.37
N THR A 604 10.49 -29.37 18.79
CA THR A 604 9.84 -30.25 17.79
C THR A 604 8.60 -30.97 18.34
N GLN A 605 8.50 -31.17 19.66
CA GLN A 605 7.34 -31.80 20.31
C GLN A 605 6.26 -30.78 20.72
N LEU A 606 6.66 -29.53 20.97
CA LEU A 606 5.80 -28.44 21.43
C LEU A 606 5.21 -27.62 20.28
N VAL A 607 5.97 -27.45 19.20
CA VAL A 607 5.60 -26.71 18.01
C VAL A 607 4.84 -27.63 17.06
N ARG A 608 3.73 -27.15 16.49
CA ARG A 608 2.95 -27.93 15.52
C ARG A 608 3.80 -28.35 14.30
N PRO A 609 3.49 -29.48 13.65
CA PRO A 609 4.15 -29.86 12.41
C PRO A 609 4.02 -28.77 11.34
N GLY A 610 5.08 -28.51 10.58
CA GLY A 610 5.13 -27.50 9.52
C GLY A 610 5.28 -26.05 9.99
N ALA A 611 5.27 -25.78 11.30
CA ALA A 611 5.53 -24.44 11.83
C ALA A 611 7.02 -24.12 11.95
N PRO A 612 7.38 -22.81 11.92
CA PRO A 612 8.78 -22.39 11.96
C PRO A 612 9.40 -22.59 13.35
N ILE A 613 10.57 -23.23 13.39
CA ILE A 613 11.50 -23.20 14.54
C ILE A 613 12.72 -22.38 14.10
N LEU A 614 13.04 -21.33 14.84
CA LEU A 614 14.15 -20.42 14.53
C LEU A 614 15.27 -20.60 15.55
N ALA A 615 16.51 -20.58 15.08
CA ALA A 615 17.71 -20.52 15.92
C ALA A 615 18.51 -19.25 15.60
N HIS A 616 18.97 -18.57 16.63
CA HIS A 616 19.67 -17.29 16.53
C HIS A 616 21.20 -17.44 16.72
N ASP A 617 21.97 -16.40 16.38
CA ASP A 617 23.44 -16.29 16.49
C ASP A 617 24.30 -17.35 15.77
N TRP A 618 23.75 -18.06 14.77
CA TRP A 618 24.49 -19.12 14.10
C TRP A 618 25.77 -18.65 13.39
N ARG A 619 25.84 -17.38 12.96
CA ARG A 619 27.04 -16.87 12.28
C ARG A 619 28.17 -16.51 13.26
N TRP A 620 27.83 -16.24 14.52
CA TRP A 620 28.74 -15.63 15.49
C TRP A 620 29.26 -16.62 16.53
N LEU A 621 28.53 -17.72 16.75
CA LEU A 621 28.84 -18.68 17.80
C LEU A 621 29.00 -20.09 17.21
N GLU A 622 30.21 -20.65 17.33
CA GLU A 622 30.52 -21.98 16.81
C GLU A 622 29.64 -23.08 17.42
N GLY A 623 29.21 -22.93 18.68
CA GLY A 623 28.31 -23.88 19.34
C GLY A 623 26.97 -24.01 18.62
N ILE A 624 26.42 -22.89 18.13
CA ILE A 624 25.18 -22.88 17.35
C ILE A 624 25.40 -23.53 15.97
N GLN A 625 26.54 -23.27 15.33
CA GLN A 625 26.86 -23.89 14.03
C GLN A 625 26.90 -25.41 14.14
N ARG A 626 27.62 -25.93 15.13
CA ARG A 626 27.72 -27.37 15.36
C ARG A 626 26.36 -28.01 15.67
N ALA A 627 25.52 -27.34 16.46
CA ALA A 627 24.16 -27.81 16.71
C ALA A 627 23.30 -27.82 15.43
N LEU A 628 23.35 -26.78 14.60
CA LEU A 628 22.62 -26.78 13.33
C LEU A 628 23.13 -27.85 12.36
N ASP A 629 24.44 -28.08 12.29
CA ASP A 629 25.01 -29.16 11.48
C ASP A 629 24.55 -30.53 11.99
N ARG A 630 24.46 -30.70 13.32
CA ARG A 630 23.90 -31.90 13.95
C ARG A 630 22.41 -32.09 13.63
N ILE A 631 21.61 -31.00 13.63
CA ILE A 631 20.19 -31.02 13.25
C ILE A 631 20.02 -31.38 11.77
N ALA A 632 20.85 -30.84 10.88
CA ALA A 632 20.85 -31.19 9.47
C ALA A 632 21.24 -32.66 9.25
N ALA A 633 22.26 -33.15 9.98
CA ALA A 633 22.67 -34.56 9.94
C ALA A 633 21.59 -35.52 10.45
N ALA A 634 20.70 -35.06 11.32
CA ALA A 634 19.51 -35.79 11.77
C ALA A 634 18.35 -35.78 10.75
N GLY A 635 18.51 -35.13 9.60
CA GLY A 635 17.56 -35.17 8.47
C GLY A 635 16.57 -34.01 8.38
N TYR A 636 16.71 -32.98 9.22
CA TYR A 636 15.85 -31.79 9.19
C TYR A 636 16.29 -30.78 8.12
N GLY A 637 15.31 -30.12 7.49
CA GLY A 637 15.59 -29.03 6.56
C GLY A 637 16.03 -27.76 7.32
N ILE A 638 17.15 -27.17 6.92
CA ILE A 638 17.64 -25.91 7.50
C ILE A 638 17.86 -24.88 6.41
N VAL A 639 17.28 -23.70 6.59
CA VAL A 639 17.51 -22.53 5.76
C VAL A 639 18.25 -21.49 6.60
N ARG A 640 19.51 -21.25 6.28
CA ARG A 640 20.32 -20.16 6.88
C ARG A 640 19.99 -18.86 6.17
N LEU A 641 19.43 -17.89 6.88
CA LEU A 641 18.90 -16.67 6.28
C LEU A 641 20.02 -15.63 6.11
N LEU A 642 20.25 -15.21 4.87
CA LEU A 642 21.24 -14.21 4.46
C LEU A 642 20.54 -12.91 4.05
N GLY A 643 21.13 -11.75 4.33
CA GLY A 643 20.56 -10.45 3.98
C GLY A 643 20.66 -10.14 2.47
N PRO A 644 19.74 -9.35 1.89
CA PRO A 644 19.77 -9.00 0.47
C PRO A 644 20.94 -8.05 0.13
N GLY A 645 21.70 -8.38 -0.92
CA GLY A 645 22.71 -7.49 -1.53
C GLY A 645 24.12 -7.54 -0.92
N ALA A 646 24.42 -8.46 -0.01
CA ALA A 646 25.76 -8.58 0.56
C ALA A 646 26.74 -9.28 -0.41
N VAL A 647 27.80 -8.57 -0.78
CA VAL A 647 29.08 -9.19 -1.18
C VAL A 647 29.53 -10.06 0.00
N GLU A 648 30.11 -11.22 -0.28
CA GLU A 648 30.28 -12.38 0.62
C GLU A 648 30.88 -12.15 2.02
N GLU A 649 31.34 -10.95 2.41
CA GLU A 649 32.10 -10.76 3.64
C GLU A 649 31.46 -9.95 4.77
N GLU A 650 30.41 -9.14 4.60
CA GLU A 650 29.91 -8.33 5.75
C GLU A 650 28.37 -8.21 5.81
N ARG A 651 27.80 -8.57 6.97
CA ARG A 651 26.39 -8.37 7.43
C ARG A 651 25.36 -9.45 7.05
N GLY A 652 25.50 -10.66 7.59
CA GLY A 652 24.43 -11.68 7.63
C GLY A 652 23.45 -11.48 8.80
N LEU A 653 22.22 -12.00 8.68
CA LEU A 653 21.12 -11.78 9.64
C LEU A 653 21.18 -12.66 10.91
N GLY A 654 22.11 -13.62 11.00
CA GLY A 654 22.30 -14.44 12.20
C GLY A 654 21.17 -15.44 12.53
N LEU A 655 20.12 -15.54 11.70
CA LEU A 655 18.99 -16.45 11.90
C LEU A 655 19.05 -17.70 11.01
N ALA A 656 18.68 -18.85 11.57
CA ALA A 656 18.44 -20.09 10.84
C ALA A 656 16.99 -20.55 11.07
N LEU A 657 16.30 -20.90 9.99
CA LEU A 657 14.97 -21.48 10.01
C LEU A 657 15.09 -23.00 9.88
N ILE A 658 14.49 -23.73 10.79
CA ILE A 658 14.46 -25.20 10.83
C ILE A 658 13.03 -25.64 10.51
N GLU A 659 12.90 -26.52 9.51
CA GLU A 659 11.62 -27.11 9.11
C GLU A 659 11.20 -28.15 10.15
N ASN A 660 10.12 -27.89 10.88
CA ASN A 660 9.55 -28.88 11.80
C ASN A 660 8.74 -29.92 11.01
N ARG A 661 9.32 -31.10 10.77
CA ARG A 661 8.66 -32.21 10.03
C ARG A 661 7.99 -33.24 10.94
N SER A 662 8.18 -33.11 12.25
CA SER A 662 7.82 -34.08 13.28
C SER A 662 6.35 -34.00 13.68
#